data_AF-A0A850U109-F1
#
_entry.id   AF-A0A850U109-F1
#
_cell.length_a   1.000
_cell.length_b   1.000
_cell.length_c   1.000
_cell.angle_alpha   90.00
_cell.angle_beta   90.00
_cell.angle_gamma   90.00
#
_symmetry.space_group_name_H-M   'P 1'
#
loop_
_entity.id
_entity.type
_entity.pdbx_description
1 polymer ?
#
loop_
_entity_poly.entity_id
_entity_poly.type
_entity_poly.pdbx_seq_one_letter_code
_entity_poly.pdbx_strand_id
1 'polypeptide(L)'
;RLCELLDNASRGWRKLAEVAGAEKRFKCSAEELEMCSLKVLEPRGSPTQCLLQLLAERDCTLKYLLGCLERMGHTQACQVLSSAVQDTIRITVQPESQVVTEGTQVSLTCWATGPPGLTYQWFCGKRVVPGATAPELVIDTAAPPGQPGWYICRVNCGATFNFSRWAHVQVEKSSSPGSGSGYCPTMAGLQILQQPQPCCLAEGDTLALECRAIGNPPPQYQWFRNRRPVEGAQAPRLQVKLVTTAERGSYSCRVFNLFHEVWSQEVDVEIGEGPGQTSMAPHTAWGVLTLLCSPQEHPAPLSALPSPVPAATDKVALLIGNMHYLHHKQLKAPMVDVHALSALLRQLDFKVVSLLDLRKAEMEMAVNEFLLLLDKGVYGLLYYAGHGYENFGNSFMVPIDAPSSYTSAHCLCVQRVLQSMQQRRTGLNIFLLDMCRKRNLNDDVIPQVGALQVTANIVFGYATCADAEAYELSQGELSNGIFVTFLKRWLLEDEKITVLLDKVAEDMGTLEITRGRQALELRSNLSERRALTDPIRPPGRDESSARNLQWAKAHVLPESRHLCFDCGVTVQLGFAAEFSNIMIIYTRVVAAPGDIAKCEAKLTDIPEELDVDLKCTNKESPEEVGSPLAPAWSLSCPSRCLYSRLCGLQKLRRELAFTICLQYRYRGMDDFVEERRTVSVGKPLIAKLNLR
;
A
#
# COMPACT_ATOMS: atom_id res chain seq x y z
N ARG A 1 -27.16 -11.48 -32.92
CA ARG A 1 -28.52 -11.13 -32.42
C ARG A 1 -29.00 -9.73 -32.77
N LEU A 2 -28.49 -8.64 -32.18
CA LEU A 2 -28.96 -7.30 -32.58
C LEU A 2 -28.66 -6.98 -34.06
N CYS A 3 -27.46 -7.36 -34.53
CA CYS A 3 -27.08 -7.24 -35.95
C CYS A 3 -28.01 -8.05 -36.87
N GLU A 4 -28.33 -9.30 -36.51
CA GLU A 4 -29.26 -10.15 -37.28
C GLU A 4 -30.66 -9.53 -37.41
N LEU A 5 -31.12 -8.80 -36.39
CA LEU A 5 -32.42 -8.12 -36.41
C LEU A 5 -32.42 -6.87 -37.29
N LEU A 6 -31.35 -6.07 -37.26
CA LEU A 6 -31.31 -4.75 -37.90
C LEU A 6 -30.72 -4.78 -39.32
N ASP A 7 -30.00 -5.84 -39.68
CA ASP A 7 -29.41 -6.02 -41.01
C ASP A 7 -30.39 -6.58 -42.05
N ASN A 8 -31.55 -7.16 -41.67
CA ASN A 8 -32.40 -7.91 -42.62
C ASN A 8 -33.94 -7.71 -42.52
N ALA A 9 -34.45 -6.48 -42.46
CA ALA A 9 -35.91 -6.26 -42.44
C ALA A 9 -36.38 -5.08 -43.31
N SER A 10 -35.71 -4.79 -44.43
CA SER A 10 -35.85 -3.54 -45.22
C SER A 10 -35.20 -2.30 -44.55
N ARG A 11 -33.87 -2.41 -44.34
CA ARG A 11 -32.91 -1.37 -43.88
C ARG A 11 -33.21 -0.69 -42.52
N GLY A 12 -33.23 -1.48 -41.44
CA GLY A 12 -33.41 -1.02 -40.06
C GLY A 12 -32.27 -0.16 -39.52
N TRP A 13 -31.01 -0.51 -39.79
CA TRP A 13 -29.86 0.26 -39.29
C TRP A 13 -29.76 1.68 -39.87
N ARG A 14 -30.22 1.92 -41.11
CA ARG A 14 -30.26 3.29 -41.67
C ARG A 14 -31.28 4.16 -40.96
N LYS A 15 -32.44 3.59 -40.65
CA LYS A 15 -33.47 4.24 -39.84
C LYS A 15 -32.97 4.48 -38.40
N LEU A 16 -32.16 3.57 -37.85
CA LEU A 16 -31.50 3.78 -36.56
C LEU A 16 -30.52 4.97 -36.61
N ALA A 17 -29.70 5.07 -37.66
CA ALA A 17 -28.79 6.20 -37.85
C ALA A 17 -29.53 7.54 -37.99
N GLU A 18 -30.66 7.56 -38.70
CA GLU A 18 -31.52 8.74 -38.84
C GLU A 18 -32.12 9.16 -37.49
N VAL A 19 -32.68 8.21 -36.74
CA VAL A 19 -33.32 8.46 -35.44
C VAL A 19 -32.30 8.87 -34.36
N ALA A 20 -31.10 8.28 -34.38
CA ALA A 20 -29.99 8.68 -33.52
C ALA A 20 -29.44 10.06 -33.92
N GLY A 21 -29.39 10.37 -35.21
CA GLY A 21 -28.95 11.66 -35.74
C GLY A 21 -29.85 12.86 -35.41
N ALA A 22 -31.00 12.62 -34.75
CA ALA A 22 -31.81 13.68 -34.14
C ALA A 22 -31.01 14.52 -33.14
N GLU A 23 -30.05 13.89 -32.44
CA GLU A 23 -29.06 14.61 -31.65
C GLU A 23 -27.81 14.85 -32.50
N LYS A 24 -27.38 16.12 -32.60
CA LYS A 24 -26.28 16.53 -33.50
C LYS A 24 -25.00 15.71 -33.30
N ARG A 25 -24.73 15.26 -32.08
CA ARG A 25 -23.56 14.47 -31.70
C ARG A 25 -23.51 13.10 -32.39
N PHE A 26 -24.66 12.50 -32.70
CA PHE A 26 -24.76 11.15 -33.27
C PHE A 26 -25.11 11.14 -34.76
N LYS A 27 -25.16 12.32 -35.38
CA LYS A 27 -25.47 12.47 -36.81
C LYS A 27 -24.33 11.93 -37.65
N CYS A 28 -24.60 10.88 -38.43
CA CYS A 28 -23.61 10.29 -39.33
C CYS A 28 -23.57 11.04 -40.67
N SER A 29 -22.38 11.20 -41.25
CA SER A 29 -22.20 11.79 -42.59
C SER A 29 -22.64 10.80 -43.70
N ALA A 30 -22.81 11.28 -44.93
CA ALA A 30 -23.13 10.41 -46.07
C ALA A 30 -22.02 9.37 -46.31
N GLU A 31 -20.75 9.80 -46.18
CA GLU A 31 -19.57 8.94 -46.31
C GLU A 31 -19.53 7.85 -45.22
N GLU A 32 -19.85 8.20 -43.97
CA GLU A 32 -19.92 7.23 -42.86
C GLU A 32 -21.01 6.18 -43.08
N LEU A 33 -22.18 6.59 -43.58
CA LEU A 33 -23.25 5.66 -43.90
C LEU A 33 -22.91 4.77 -45.09
N GLU A 34 -22.14 5.27 -46.06
CA GLU A 34 -21.62 4.47 -47.16
C GLU A 34 -20.60 3.44 -46.67
N MET A 35 -19.67 3.85 -45.81
CA MET A 35 -18.71 2.96 -45.14
C MET A 35 -19.41 1.83 -44.38
N CYS A 36 -20.43 2.15 -43.57
CA CYS A 36 -21.24 1.13 -42.89
C CYS A 36 -21.93 0.18 -43.89
N SER A 37 -22.40 0.69 -45.02
CA SER A 37 -23.07 -0.13 -46.04
C SER A 37 -22.13 -1.14 -46.70
N LEU A 38 -20.88 -0.73 -46.96
CA LEU A 38 -19.88 -1.58 -47.61
C LEU A 38 -19.49 -2.79 -46.76
N LYS A 39 -19.75 -2.77 -45.44
CA LYS A 39 -19.51 -3.92 -44.56
C LYS A 39 -20.30 -5.17 -44.93
N VAL A 40 -21.37 -5.06 -45.72
CA VAL A 40 -22.08 -6.22 -46.28
C VAL A 40 -21.22 -7.06 -47.23
N LEU A 41 -20.16 -6.47 -47.81
CA LEU A 41 -19.24 -7.16 -48.73
C LEU A 41 -18.24 -8.07 -48.00
N GLU A 42 -18.10 -7.92 -46.68
CA GLU A 42 -17.22 -8.76 -45.87
C GLU A 42 -17.96 -10.05 -45.43
N PRO A 43 -17.33 -11.25 -45.45
CA PRO A 43 -17.99 -12.52 -45.13
C PRO A 43 -18.65 -12.61 -43.72
N ARG A 44 -18.26 -11.74 -42.80
CA ARG A 44 -18.81 -11.60 -41.44
C ARG A 44 -19.17 -10.16 -41.09
N GLY A 45 -19.17 -9.26 -42.08
CA GLY A 45 -19.40 -7.84 -41.83
C GLY A 45 -20.89 -7.53 -41.64
N SER A 46 -21.16 -6.60 -40.73
CA SER A 46 -22.51 -6.13 -40.41
C SER A 46 -22.53 -4.61 -40.47
N PRO A 47 -23.40 -4.02 -41.32
CA PRO A 47 -23.64 -2.58 -41.32
C PRO A 47 -24.13 -2.06 -39.97
N THR A 48 -24.99 -2.83 -39.28
CA THR A 48 -25.43 -2.50 -37.91
C THR A 48 -24.26 -2.45 -36.95
N GLN A 49 -23.36 -3.43 -36.97
CA GLN A 49 -22.21 -3.46 -36.08
C GLN A 49 -21.29 -2.26 -36.29
N CYS A 50 -21.05 -1.90 -37.55
CA CYS A 50 -20.24 -0.73 -37.90
C CYS A 50 -20.87 0.58 -37.42
N LEU A 51 -22.19 0.74 -37.59
CA LEU A 51 -22.91 1.90 -37.06
C LEU A 51 -22.86 1.96 -35.53
N LEU A 52 -23.07 0.83 -34.84
CA LEU A 52 -23.04 0.79 -33.37
C LEU A 52 -21.66 1.14 -32.84
N GLN A 53 -20.59 0.77 -33.54
CA GLN A 53 -19.23 1.17 -33.20
C GLN A 53 -19.03 2.68 -33.33
N LEU A 54 -19.48 3.30 -34.43
CA LEU A 54 -19.42 4.76 -34.60
C LEU A 54 -20.21 5.51 -33.51
N LEU A 55 -21.37 4.98 -33.14
CA LEU A 55 -22.17 5.54 -32.05
C LEU A 55 -21.45 5.37 -30.70
N ALA A 56 -20.80 4.23 -30.45
CA ALA A 56 -20.03 3.98 -29.24
C ALA A 56 -18.78 4.88 -29.14
N GLU A 57 -18.05 5.09 -30.23
CA GLU A 57 -16.92 6.05 -30.33
C GLU A 57 -17.35 7.50 -30.03
N ARG A 58 -18.65 7.79 -30.17
CA ARG A 58 -19.26 9.08 -29.85
C ARG A 58 -19.91 9.10 -28.46
N ASP A 59 -19.62 8.14 -27.60
CA ASP A 59 -20.20 7.94 -26.27
C ASP A 59 -21.73 7.79 -26.25
N CYS A 60 -22.31 7.12 -27.26
CA CYS A 60 -23.73 6.80 -27.25
C CYS A 60 -24.06 5.84 -26.09
N THR A 61 -24.87 6.32 -25.14
CA THR A 61 -25.29 5.49 -24.00
C THR A 61 -26.31 4.44 -24.42
N LEU A 62 -26.31 3.31 -23.72
CA LEU A 62 -27.30 2.26 -23.97
C LEU A 62 -28.74 2.74 -23.76
N LYS A 63 -28.96 3.66 -22.82
CA LYS A 63 -30.25 4.32 -22.58
C LYS A 63 -30.72 5.09 -23.82
N TYR A 64 -29.80 5.84 -24.44
CA TYR A 64 -30.10 6.58 -25.67
C TYR A 64 -30.39 5.64 -26.84
N LEU A 65 -29.59 4.59 -27.00
CA LEU A 65 -29.78 3.59 -28.04
C LEU A 65 -31.12 2.85 -27.90
N LEU A 66 -31.50 2.45 -26.69
CA LEU A 66 -32.80 1.86 -26.38
C LEU A 66 -33.95 2.82 -26.76
N GLY A 67 -33.85 4.09 -26.38
CA GLY A 67 -34.85 5.10 -26.75
C GLY A 67 -34.95 5.33 -28.27
N CYS A 68 -33.86 5.16 -29.02
CA CYS A 68 -33.90 5.18 -30.48
C CYS A 68 -34.66 3.98 -31.05
N LEU A 69 -34.39 2.78 -30.54
CA LEU A 69 -35.06 1.55 -30.97
C LEU A 69 -36.56 1.52 -30.60
N GLU A 70 -36.92 2.12 -29.46
CA GLU A 70 -38.32 2.34 -29.05
C GLU A 70 -39.04 3.29 -30.01
N ARG A 71 -38.41 4.43 -30.36
CA ARG A 71 -38.95 5.37 -31.36
C ARG A 71 -39.12 4.73 -32.74
N MET A 72 -38.29 3.74 -33.06
CA MET A 72 -38.43 2.96 -34.29
C MET A 72 -39.52 1.87 -34.23
N GLY A 73 -40.07 1.58 -33.04
CA GLY A 73 -41.04 0.52 -32.81
C GLY A 73 -40.43 -0.90 -32.80
N HIS A 74 -39.11 -1.04 -32.63
CA HIS A 74 -38.42 -2.32 -32.80
C HIS A 74 -38.38 -3.15 -31.50
N THR A 75 -39.54 -3.60 -31.04
CA THR A 75 -39.75 -4.26 -29.72
C THR A 75 -38.82 -5.46 -29.46
N GLN A 76 -38.53 -6.29 -30.47
CA GLN A 76 -37.61 -7.42 -30.35
C GLN A 76 -36.15 -7.00 -30.11
N ALA A 77 -35.71 -5.88 -30.71
CA ALA A 77 -34.36 -5.35 -30.51
C ALA A 77 -34.21 -4.75 -29.11
N CYS A 78 -35.25 -4.07 -28.62
CA CYS A 78 -35.31 -3.59 -27.24
C CYS A 78 -35.26 -4.74 -26.24
N GLN A 79 -35.98 -5.84 -26.48
CA GLN A 79 -35.93 -7.04 -25.62
C GLN A 79 -34.54 -7.68 -25.58
N VAL A 80 -33.86 -7.79 -26.73
CA VAL A 80 -32.49 -8.35 -26.79
C VAL A 80 -31.51 -7.49 -25.98
N LEU A 81 -31.57 -6.17 -26.09
CA LEU A 81 -30.72 -5.27 -25.32
C LEU A 81 -31.07 -5.29 -23.82
N SER A 82 -32.35 -5.26 -23.47
CA SER A 82 -32.78 -5.31 -22.06
C SER A 82 -32.43 -6.63 -21.38
N SER A 83 -32.57 -7.77 -22.08
CA SER A 83 -32.18 -9.09 -21.55
C SER A 83 -30.67 -9.18 -21.35
N ALA A 84 -29.87 -8.69 -22.31
CA ALA A 84 -28.40 -8.69 -22.19
C ALA A 84 -27.90 -7.84 -21.01
N VAL A 85 -28.61 -6.75 -20.67
CA VAL A 85 -28.33 -5.92 -19.49
C VAL A 85 -28.74 -6.62 -18.19
N GLN A 86 -29.88 -7.30 -18.20
CA GLN A 86 -30.37 -8.02 -17.03
C GLN A 86 -29.45 -9.19 -16.65
N ASP A 87 -28.89 -9.88 -17.66
CA ASP A 87 -27.87 -10.92 -17.46
C ASP A 87 -26.51 -10.36 -17.01
N THR A 88 -26.29 -9.05 -17.08
CA THR A 88 -25.06 -8.40 -16.60
C THR A 88 -25.17 -7.81 -15.20
N ILE A 89 -26.37 -7.55 -14.65
CA ILE A 89 -26.51 -7.14 -13.23
C ILE A 89 -26.40 -8.38 -12.33
N ARG A 90 -25.25 -8.57 -11.71
CA ARG A 90 -24.98 -9.67 -10.79
C ARG A 90 -24.74 -9.15 -9.38
N ILE A 91 -25.65 -9.46 -8.46
CA ILE A 91 -25.48 -9.16 -7.03
C ILE A 91 -24.42 -10.11 -6.46
N THR A 92 -23.27 -9.56 -6.08
CA THR A 92 -22.09 -10.28 -5.58
C THR A 92 -22.09 -10.42 -4.06
N VAL A 93 -22.71 -9.48 -3.34
CA VAL A 93 -22.90 -9.55 -1.88
C VAL A 93 -24.36 -9.37 -1.55
N GLN A 94 -24.89 -10.33 -0.79
CA GLN A 94 -26.31 -10.40 -0.42
C GLN A 94 -26.49 -9.99 1.04
N PRO A 95 -27.53 -9.20 1.40
CA PRO A 95 -27.73 -8.77 2.79
C PRO A 95 -28.08 -9.94 3.70
N GLU A 96 -27.59 -9.92 4.94
CA GLU A 96 -27.80 -10.99 5.92
C GLU A 96 -28.78 -10.58 7.01
N SER A 97 -29.60 -11.55 7.44
CA SER A 97 -30.49 -11.39 8.59
C SER A 97 -29.68 -11.27 9.87
N GLN A 98 -30.07 -10.38 10.78
CA GLN A 98 -29.34 -10.08 12.02
C GLN A 98 -30.30 -9.97 13.20
N VAL A 99 -29.80 -10.32 14.39
CA VAL A 99 -30.46 -10.06 15.67
C VAL A 99 -29.62 -9.03 16.42
N VAL A 100 -30.24 -7.91 16.81
CA VAL A 100 -29.56 -6.75 17.39
C VAL A 100 -30.28 -6.26 18.64
N THR A 101 -29.59 -5.58 19.55
CA THR A 101 -30.19 -5.03 20.76
C THR A 101 -30.83 -3.67 20.49
N GLU A 102 -31.90 -3.35 21.24
CA GLU A 102 -32.60 -2.06 21.13
C GLU A 102 -31.64 -0.89 21.38
N GLY A 103 -31.62 0.11 20.48
CA GLY A 103 -30.76 1.29 20.59
C GLY A 103 -29.42 1.20 19.84
N THR A 104 -29.21 0.16 19.04
CA THR A 104 -27.99 -0.02 18.22
C THR A 104 -28.21 0.37 16.75
N GLN A 105 -27.15 0.85 16.10
CA GLN A 105 -27.13 1.00 14.64
C GLN A 105 -26.66 -0.30 13.99
N VAL A 106 -27.45 -0.82 13.05
CA VAL A 106 -27.14 -2.02 12.25
C VAL A 106 -26.94 -1.66 10.79
N SER A 107 -26.02 -2.34 10.10
CA SER A 107 -25.78 -2.13 8.68
C SER A 107 -26.12 -3.37 7.86
N LEU A 108 -26.88 -3.18 6.78
CA LEU A 108 -27.12 -4.19 5.75
C LEU A 108 -26.36 -3.83 4.47
N THR A 109 -25.67 -4.80 3.88
CA THR A 109 -24.84 -4.59 2.68
C THR A 109 -25.38 -5.37 1.48
N CYS A 110 -25.46 -4.71 0.34
CA CYS A 110 -25.80 -5.29 -0.96
C CYS A 110 -24.85 -4.74 -2.02
N TRP A 111 -24.01 -5.60 -2.61
CA TRP A 111 -23.10 -5.21 -3.68
C TRP A 111 -23.45 -5.92 -4.98
N ALA A 112 -23.30 -5.22 -6.10
CA ALA A 112 -23.50 -5.77 -7.42
C ALA A 112 -22.43 -5.30 -8.41
N THR A 113 -22.15 -6.17 -9.39
CA THR A 113 -21.36 -5.88 -10.57
C THR A 113 -22.27 -5.80 -11.78
N GLY A 114 -21.97 -4.92 -12.75
CA GLY A 114 -22.76 -4.75 -13.95
C GLY A 114 -22.28 -3.56 -14.80
N PRO A 115 -23.07 -3.14 -15.80
CA PRO A 115 -22.73 -2.02 -16.67
C PRO A 115 -22.61 -0.70 -15.89
N PRO A 116 -21.89 0.31 -16.42
CA PRO A 116 -21.73 1.60 -15.75
C PRO A 116 -23.09 2.28 -15.51
N GLY A 117 -23.29 2.86 -14.33
CA GLY A 117 -24.53 3.54 -13.93
C GLY A 117 -25.48 2.72 -13.03
N LEU A 118 -24.95 1.74 -12.28
CA LEU A 118 -25.74 1.02 -11.27
C LEU A 118 -26.22 1.97 -10.16
N THR A 119 -27.49 1.87 -9.79
CA THR A 119 -28.09 2.60 -8.67
C THR A 119 -28.81 1.65 -7.72
N TYR A 120 -28.72 1.91 -6.41
CA TYR A 120 -29.32 1.06 -5.38
C TYR A 120 -30.59 1.71 -4.85
N GLN A 121 -31.51 0.89 -4.33
CA GLN A 121 -32.66 1.36 -3.58
C GLN A 121 -33.08 0.29 -2.57
N TRP A 122 -33.14 0.66 -1.29
CA TRP A 122 -33.61 -0.25 -0.25
C TRP A 122 -35.10 -0.11 0.05
N PHE A 123 -35.68 -1.24 0.47
CA PHE A 123 -37.08 -1.38 0.85
C PHE A 123 -37.17 -2.08 2.21
N CYS A 124 -38.11 -1.64 3.05
CA CYS A 124 -38.55 -2.35 4.24
C CYS A 124 -39.99 -2.83 4.01
N GLY A 125 -40.18 -4.15 3.94
CA GLY A 125 -41.40 -4.76 3.44
C GLY A 125 -41.75 -4.23 2.04
N LYS A 126 -42.90 -3.55 1.90
CA LYS A 126 -43.35 -2.96 0.63
C LYS A 126 -43.05 -1.45 0.50
N ARG A 127 -42.39 -0.83 1.48
CA ARG A 127 -42.14 0.62 1.51
C ARG A 127 -40.70 0.93 1.14
N VAL A 128 -40.51 1.96 0.33
CA VAL A 128 -39.18 2.51 0.01
C VAL A 128 -38.60 3.15 1.26
N VAL A 129 -37.33 2.86 1.57
CA VAL A 129 -36.58 3.58 2.61
C VAL A 129 -36.03 4.87 1.99
N PRO A 130 -36.49 6.07 2.41
CA PRO A 130 -36.06 7.33 1.81
C PRO A 130 -34.54 7.54 1.94
N GLY A 131 -33.89 7.98 0.86
CA GLY A 131 -32.45 8.28 0.87
C GLY A 131 -31.52 7.06 0.86
N ALA A 132 -32.05 5.84 0.98
CA ALA A 132 -31.26 4.61 0.98
C ALA A 132 -30.92 4.16 -0.46
N THR A 133 -30.06 4.94 -1.13
CA THR A 133 -29.62 4.72 -2.52
C THR A 133 -28.19 4.20 -2.65
N ALA A 134 -27.55 3.89 -1.52
CA ALA A 134 -26.22 3.32 -1.42
C ALA A 134 -26.25 1.78 -1.36
N PRO A 135 -25.13 1.10 -1.68
CA PRO A 135 -24.98 -0.35 -1.47
C PRO A 135 -25.05 -0.76 0.02
N GLU A 136 -24.91 0.19 0.93
CA GLU A 136 -25.02 0.00 2.37
C GLU A 136 -26.26 0.72 2.91
N LEU A 137 -27.04 0.04 3.76
CA LEU A 137 -28.17 0.60 4.49
C LEU A 137 -27.89 0.55 5.99
N VAL A 138 -27.71 1.72 6.59
CA VAL A 138 -27.63 1.87 8.05
C VAL A 138 -29.04 2.06 8.61
N ILE A 139 -29.39 1.20 9.57
CA ILE A 139 -30.67 1.18 10.26
C ILE A 139 -30.41 1.56 11.71
N ASP A 140 -31.03 2.64 12.16
CA ASP A 140 -31.04 3.02 13.56
C ASP A 140 -32.22 2.35 14.26
N THR A 141 -31.96 1.43 15.19
CA THR A 141 -33.01 0.74 15.95
C THR A 141 -33.60 1.62 17.07
N ALA A 142 -33.10 2.85 17.28
CA ALA A 142 -33.61 3.80 18.26
C ALA A 142 -34.68 4.77 17.70
N ALA A 143 -34.79 4.95 16.37
CA ALA A 143 -35.63 6.00 15.76
C ALA A 143 -36.38 5.52 14.48
N PRO A 144 -37.62 5.96 14.22
CA PRO A 144 -38.25 5.74 12.90
C PRO A 144 -37.47 6.53 11.83
N PRO A 145 -37.12 5.96 10.66
CA PRO A 145 -37.78 4.88 9.93
C PRO A 145 -37.20 3.46 10.11
N GLY A 146 -36.28 3.23 11.05
CA GLY A 146 -35.58 1.95 11.26
C GLY A 146 -36.39 0.89 12.01
N GLN A 147 -37.61 0.56 11.53
CA GLN A 147 -38.39 -0.52 12.15
C GLN A 147 -37.72 -1.88 11.92
N PRO A 148 -37.57 -2.74 12.95
CA PRO A 148 -37.20 -4.13 12.74
C PRO A 148 -38.16 -4.77 11.74
N GLY A 149 -37.61 -5.49 10.77
CA GLY A 149 -38.40 -5.96 9.64
C GLY A 149 -37.56 -6.61 8.55
N TRP A 150 -38.24 -6.96 7.47
CA TRP A 150 -37.63 -7.58 6.29
C TRP A 150 -37.18 -6.51 5.32
N TYR A 151 -35.88 -6.50 5.03
CA TYR A 151 -35.25 -5.59 4.10
C TYR A 151 -34.83 -6.30 2.82
N ILE A 152 -34.96 -5.59 1.70
CA ILE A 152 -34.50 -6.05 0.40
C ILE A 152 -33.90 -4.87 -0.37
N CYS A 153 -32.83 -5.11 -1.11
CA CYS A 153 -32.18 -4.12 -1.94
C CYS A 153 -32.52 -4.37 -3.42
N ARG A 154 -32.84 -3.31 -4.16
CA ARG A 154 -33.02 -3.32 -5.61
C ARG A 154 -31.86 -2.61 -6.27
N VAL A 155 -31.14 -3.32 -7.14
CA VAL A 155 -30.07 -2.76 -7.97
C VAL A 155 -30.63 -2.47 -9.36
N ASN A 156 -30.47 -1.25 -9.84
CA ASN A 156 -31.04 -0.76 -11.10
C ASN A 156 -29.92 -0.40 -12.08
N CYS A 157 -30.17 -0.61 -13.37
CA CYS A 157 -29.36 -0.09 -14.46
C CYS A 157 -30.31 0.44 -15.55
N GLY A 158 -30.53 1.75 -15.58
CA GLY A 158 -31.53 2.36 -16.46
C GLY A 158 -32.95 1.88 -16.13
N ALA A 159 -33.61 1.21 -17.07
CA ALA A 159 -34.95 0.64 -16.90
C ALA A 159 -34.95 -0.80 -16.33
N THR A 160 -33.78 -1.43 -16.23
CA THR A 160 -33.64 -2.82 -15.74
C THR A 160 -33.28 -2.84 -14.26
N PHE A 161 -33.67 -3.91 -13.55
CA PHE A 161 -33.34 -4.08 -12.14
C PHE A 161 -33.21 -5.55 -11.73
N ASN A 162 -32.48 -5.79 -10.64
CA ASN A 162 -32.38 -7.08 -9.95
C ASN A 162 -32.58 -6.86 -8.44
N PHE A 163 -33.17 -7.83 -7.75
CA PHE A 163 -33.44 -7.77 -6.30
C PHE A 163 -32.50 -8.71 -5.54
N SER A 164 -32.03 -8.25 -4.39
CA SER A 164 -31.29 -9.09 -3.44
C SER A 164 -32.21 -10.13 -2.78
N ARG A 165 -31.63 -11.04 -1.99
CA ARG A 165 -32.39 -11.81 -1.00
C ARG A 165 -32.95 -10.88 0.09
N TRP A 166 -34.00 -11.36 0.76
CA TRP A 166 -34.54 -10.72 1.94
C TRP A 166 -33.63 -10.93 3.16
N ALA A 167 -33.44 -9.88 3.96
CA ALA A 167 -32.72 -9.90 5.23
C ALA A 167 -33.64 -9.44 6.37
N HIS A 168 -33.74 -10.23 7.44
CA HIS A 168 -34.57 -9.90 8.61
C HIS A 168 -33.73 -9.24 9.69
N VAL A 169 -34.12 -8.07 10.16
CA VAL A 169 -33.52 -7.43 11.34
C VAL A 169 -34.46 -7.61 12.51
N GLN A 170 -34.06 -8.42 13.49
CA GLN A 170 -34.79 -8.70 14.72
C GLN A 170 -34.18 -7.92 15.88
N VAL A 171 -35.02 -7.31 16.73
CA VAL A 171 -34.55 -6.56 17.90
C VAL A 171 -34.85 -7.34 19.19
N GLU A 172 -33.83 -7.59 20.01
CA GLU A 172 -33.96 -8.18 21.35
C GLU A 172 -33.92 -7.10 22.44
N LYS A 173 -34.84 -7.20 23.40
CA LYS A 173 -34.94 -6.29 24.56
C LYS A 173 -34.08 -6.83 25.71
N SER A 174 -33.14 -6.03 26.21
CA SER A 174 -32.31 -6.38 27.37
C SER A 174 -33.15 -6.35 28.66
N SER A 175 -33.60 -7.52 29.12
CA SER A 175 -34.24 -7.68 30.43
C SER A 175 -33.20 -7.99 31.52
N SER A 176 -32.63 -6.97 32.14
CA SER A 176 -32.05 -7.04 33.50
C SER A 176 -31.81 -5.61 34.06
N PRO A 177 -32.47 -5.20 35.16
CA PRO A 177 -32.19 -3.95 35.85
C PRO A 177 -31.12 -4.18 36.93
N GLY A 178 -29.92 -3.61 36.77
CA GLY A 178 -28.85 -3.76 37.75
C GLY A 178 -27.65 -2.84 37.51
N SER A 179 -27.66 -1.71 38.23
CA SER A 179 -26.56 -0.81 38.54
C SER A 179 -25.99 0.06 37.40
N GLY A 180 -26.14 1.38 37.58
CA GLY A 180 -25.80 2.40 36.60
C GLY A 180 -24.30 2.58 36.35
N SER A 181 -23.98 2.75 35.07
CA SER A 181 -22.93 3.64 34.60
C SER A 181 -23.36 4.13 33.22
N GLY A 182 -23.47 5.44 33.06
CA GLY A 182 -23.94 6.10 31.84
C GLY A 182 -22.92 6.06 30.71
N TYR A 183 -22.68 4.88 30.16
CA TYR A 183 -22.00 4.69 28.89
C TYR A 183 -22.95 4.06 27.90
N CYS A 184 -23.37 4.84 26.91
CA CYS A 184 -23.94 4.31 25.68
C CYS A 184 -22.81 3.60 24.94
N PRO A 185 -22.84 2.27 24.71
CA PRO A 185 -21.81 1.60 23.92
C PRO A 185 -22.15 1.82 22.45
N THR A 186 -21.99 3.05 21.96
CA THR A 186 -21.93 3.31 20.53
C THR A 186 -20.54 2.93 20.04
N MET A 187 -20.51 1.95 19.12
CA MET A 187 -19.35 1.48 18.34
C MET A 187 -18.30 0.61 19.06
N ALA A 188 -18.66 -0.61 19.44
CA ALA A 188 -17.67 -1.62 19.78
C ALA A 188 -18.03 -3.00 19.20
N GLY A 189 -17.39 -3.32 18.07
CA GLY A 189 -16.76 -4.61 17.78
C GLY A 189 -17.59 -5.91 17.78
N LEU A 190 -17.09 -6.88 17.03
CA LEU A 190 -17.47 -8.29 17.17
C LEU A 190 -17.19 -8.75 18.61
N GLN A 191 -18.16 -9.36 19.30
CA GLN A 191 -18.07 -9.76 20.71
C GLN A 191 -18.61 -11.18 20.93
N ILE A 192 -17.85 -12.02 21.63
CA ILE A 192 -18.31 -13.36 22.06
C ILE A 192 -19.13 -13.23 23.35
N LEU A 193 -20.38 -13.66 23.31
CA LEU A 193 -21.31 -13.69 24.44
C LEU A 193 -21.24 -15.00 25.23
N GLN A 194 -21.01 -16.13 24.55
CA GLN A 194 -20.94 -17.45 25.16
C GLN A 194 -19.66 -18.15 24.73
N GLN A 195 -18.83 -18.50 25.70
CA GLN A 195 -17.59 -19.25 25.50
C GLN A 195 -17.85 -20.77 25.53
N PRO A 196 -17.09 -21.58 24.77
CA PRO A 196 -17.15 -23.03 24.89
C PRO A 196 -16.71 -23.50 26.28
N GLN A 197 -17.16 -24.67 26.70
CA GLN A 197 -16.85 -25.25 28.02
C GLN A 197 -16.02 -26.53 27.86
N PRO A 198 -15.06 -26.80 28.75
CA PRO A 198 -14.31 -28.06 28.77
C PRO A 198 -15.24 -29.22 29.14
N CYS A 199 -14.95 -30.43 28.64
CA CYS A 199 -15.73 -31.62 28.96
C CYS A 199 -14.88 -32.91 28.90
N CYS A 200 -15.30 -33.91 29.67
CA CYS A 200 -14.77 -35.26 29.64
C CYS A 200 -15.88 -36.21 29.16
N LEU A 201 -15.61 -36.99 28.12
CA LEU A 201 -16.58 -37.86 27.45
C LEU A 201 -16.06 -39.31 27.39
N ALA A 202 -16.96 -40.29 27.35
CA ALA A 202 -16.60 -41.67 27.04
C ALA A 202 -16.60 -41.89 25.51
N GLU A 203 -15.88 -42.91 25.02
CA GLU A 203 -15.99 -43.29 23.62
C GLU A 203 -17.44 -43.68 23.27
N GLY A 204 -17.95 -43.15 22.15
CA GLY A 204 -19.34 -43.30 21.73
C GLY A 204 -20.28 -42.16 22.13
N ASP A 205 -19.87 -41.25 23.03
CA ASP A 205 -20.66 -40.08 23.40
C ASP A 205 -20.76 -39.04 22.26
N THR A 206 -21.56 -37.99 22.48
CA THR A 206 -21.67 -36.86 21.54
C THR A 206 -21.01 -35.63 22.13
N LEU A 207 -19.94 -35.16 21.50
CA LEU A 207 -19.31 -33.87 21.81
C LEU A 207 -20.18 -32.73 21.29
N ALA A 208 -20.48 -31.76 22.15
CA ALA A 208 -21.18 -30.53 21.79
C ALA A 208 -20.50 -29.31 22.42
N LEU A 209 -19.85 -28.48 21.61
CA LEU A 209 -19.28 -27.20 22.04
C LEU A 209 -20.08 -26.05 21.41
N GLU A 210 -20.27 -24.97 22.17
CA GLU A 210 -21.06 -23.81 21.74
C GLU A 210 -20.27 -22.53 21.95
N CYS A 211 -20.20 -21.70 20.90
CA CYS A 211 -19.60 -20.38 20.91
C CYS A 211 -20.59 -19.42 20.25
N ARG A 212 -21.17 -18.50 21.04
CA ARG A 212 -22.11 -17.49 20.51
C ARG A 212 -21.46 -16.13 20.55
N ALA A 213 -21.59 -15.40 19.44
CA ALA A 213 -21.12 -14.04 19.32
C ALA A 213 -22.17 -13.15 18.70
N ILE A 214 -22.04 -11.85 18.95
CA ILE A 214 -22.73 -10.77 18.28
C ILE A 214 -21.70 -9.92 17.54
N GLY A 215 -22.10 -9.31 16.44
CA GLY A 215 -21.22 -8.45 15.68
C GLY A 215 -21.96 -7.85 14.51
N ASN A 216 -21.53 -6.65 14.12
CA ASN A 216 -22.00 -5.95 12.95
C ASN A 216 -20.78 -5.64 12.07
N PRO A 217 -20.63 -6.25 10.88
CA PRO A 217 -21.46 -7.26 10.22
C PRO A 217 -21.55 -8.60 10.98
N PRO A 218 -22.48 -9.50 10.60
CA PRO A 218 -22.72 -10.75 11.33
C PRO A 218 -21.47 -11.59 11.57
N PRO A 219 -21.35 -12.23 12.74
CA PRO A 219 -20.27 -13.15 13.06
C PRO A 219 -20.34 -14.40 12.17
N GLN A 220 -19.22 -14.72 11.55
CA GLN A 220 -18.90 -16.02 10.95
C GLN A 220 -18.04 -16.82 11.93
N TYR A 221 -18.12 -18.15 11.85
CA TYR A 221 -17.48 -19.06 12.80
C TYR A 221 -16.54 -20.03 12.06
N GLN A 222 -15.46 -20.44 12.72
CA GLN A 222 -14.63 -21.58 12.31
C GLN A 222 -14.04 -22.24 13.55
N TRP A 223 -14.34 -23.52 13.76
CA TRP A 223 -13.76 -24.28 14.88
C TRP A 223 -12.37 -24.82 14.54
N PHE A 224 -11.53 -24.90 15.57
CA PHE A 224 -10.19 -25.44 15.53
C PHE A 224 -10.04 -26.55 16.57
N ARG A 225 -9.35 -27.63 16.19
CA ARG A 225 -8.90 -28.72 17.07
C ARG A 225 -7.38 -28.78 17.00
N ASN A 226 -6.69 -28.64 18.12
CA ASN A 226 -5.22 -28.61 18.20
C ASN A 226 -4.60 -27.61 17.20
N ARG A 227 -5.20 -26.40 17.14
CA ARG A 227 -4.83 -25.30 16.22
C ARG A 227 -4.95 -25.61 14.72
N ARG A 228 -5.65 -26.68 14.33
CA ARG A 228 -6.00 -26.98 12.94
C ARG A 228 -7.50 -26.79 12.73
N PRO A 229 -7.94 -26.22 11.59
CA PRO A 229 -9.36 -26.03 11.33
C PRO A 229 -10.07 -27.38 11.22
N VAL A 230 -11.22 -27.49 11.87
CA VAL A 230 -12.13 -28.63 11.68
C VAL A 230 -12.96 -28.38 10.43
N GLU A 231 -12.83 -29.23 9.42
CA GLU A 231 -13.51 -29.06 8.14
C GLU A 231 -15.04 -29.04 8.32
N GLY A 232 -15.71 -28.08 7.68
CA GLY A 232 -17.17 -27.92 7.75
C GLY A 232 -17.71 -27.33 9.06
N ALA A 233 -16.87 -27.11 10.08
CA ALA A 233 -17.31 -26.58 11.36
C ALA A 233 -17.38 -25.04 11.37
N GLN A 234 -18.37 -24.49 10.65
CA GLN A 234 -18.58 -23.04 10.48
C GLN A 234 -19.83 -22.51 11.20
N ALA A 235 -20.38 -23.28 12.13
CA ALA A 235 -21.55 -22.93 12.91
C ALA A 235 -21.19 -22.51 14.33
N PRO A 236 -22.06 -21.74 15.04
CA PRO A 236 -21.88 -21.41 16.45
C PRO A 236 -21.78 -22.64 17.36
N ARG A 237 -22.28 -23.80 16.93
CA ARG A 237 -22.23 -25.06 17.67
C ARG A 237 -21.45 -26.11 16.87
N LEU A 238 -20.41 -26.68 17.48
CA LEU A 238 -19.71 -27.86 16.98
C LEU A 238 -20.34 -29.10 17.60
N GLN A 239 -20.74 -30.06 16.77
CA GLN A 239 -21.28 -31.33 17.22
C GLN A 239 -20.59 -32.50 16.52
N VAL A 240 -20.02 -33.43 17.30
CA VAL A 240 -19.44 -34.68 16.79
C VAL A 240 -20.14 -35.84 17.49
N LYS A 241 -20.78 -36.72 16.74
CA LYS A 241 -21.50 -37.90 17.26
C LYS A 241 -20.55 -39.10 17.26
N LEU A 242 -20.69 -40.00 18.25
CA LEU A 242 -19.89 -41.21 18.38
C LEU A 242 -18.39 -40.90 18.44
N VAL A 243 -17.99 -40.07 19.40
CA VAL A 243 -16.59 -39.63 19.53
C VAL A 243 -15.66 -40.80 19.88
N THR A 244 -14.45 -40.78 19.34
CA THR A 244 -13.36 -41.71 19.66
C THR A 244 -12.19 -40.96 20.29
N THR A 245 -11.19 -41.67 20.80
CA THR A 245 -9.93 -41.05 21.25
C THR A 245 -9.24 -40.14 20.21
N ALA A 246 -9.57 -40.25 18.92
CA ALA A 246 -9.07 -39.35 17.87
C ALA A 246 -9.63 -37.92 17.96
N GLU A 247 -10.75 -37.73 18.66
CA GLU A 247 -11.37 -36.43 18.92
C GLU A 247 -10.80 -35.72 20.14
N ARG A 248 -9.88 -36.34 20.87
CA ARG A 248 -9.21 -35.71 22.01
C ARG A 248 -8.37 -34.51 21.57
N GLY A 249 -8.45 -33.43 22.33
CA GLY A 249 -7.57 -32.29 22.15
C GLY A 249 -8.14 -30.98 22.65
N SER A 250 -7.42 -29.92 22.34
CA SER A 250 -7.81 -28.56 22.64
C SER A 250 -8.68 -28.00 21.51
N TYR A 251 -9.78 -27.34 21.88
CA TYR A 251 -10.73 -26.73 20.97
C TYR A 251 -10.83 -25.23 21.19
N SER A 252 -10.91 -24.48 20.09
CA SER A 252 -11.21 -23.05 20.11
C SER A 252 -12.05 -22.66 18.89
N CYS A 253 -12.81 -21.57 19.01
CA CYS A 253 -13.67 -21.05 17.97
C CYS A 253 -13.17 -19.67 17.54
N ARG A 254 -12.90 -19.53 16.24
CA ARG A 254 -12.62 -18.25 15.60
C ARG A 254 -13.95 -17.65 15.18
N VAL A 255 -14.29 -16.50 15.77
CA VAL A 255 -15.43 -15.70 15.35
C VAL A 255 -14.90 -14.50 14.57
N PHE A 256 -15.41 -14.22 13.38
CA PHE A 256 -14.92 -13.12 12.56
C PHE A 256 -16.03 -12.49 11.73
N ASN A 257 -15.87 -11.22 11.36
CA ASN A 257 -16.68 -10.56 10.35
C ASN A 257 -15.76 -9.80 9.38
N LEU A 258 -16.31 -8.95 8.50
CA LEU A 258 -15.52 -8.20 7.52
C LEU A 258 -14.53 -7.20 8.13
N PHE A 259 -14.69 -6.82 9.41
CA PHE A 259 -13.92 -5.75 10.05
C PHE A 259 -13.10 -6.23 11.26
N HIS A 260 -13.55 -7.29 11.93
CA HIS A 260 -13.03 -7.72 13.22
C HIS A 260 -12.95 -9.25 13.30
N GLU A 261 -12.05 -9.73 14.15
CA GLU A 261 -11.89 -11.15 14.48
C GLU A 261 -11.64 -11.29 15.99
N VAL A 262 -12.33 -12.22 16.63
CA VAL A 262 -12.21 -12.54 18.05
C VAL A 262 -12.16 -14.06 18.22
N TRP A 263 -11.27 -14.53 19.09
CA TRP A 263 -11.13 -15.94 19.42
C TRP A 263 -11.82 -16.26 20.74
N SER A 264 -12.45 -17.44 20.80
CA SER A 264 -12.94 -17.99 22.06
C SER A 264 -11.77 -18.42 22.95
N GLN A 265 -12.08 -18.70 24.22
CA GLN A 265 -11.18 -19.43 25.11
C GLN A 265 -10.90 -20.82 24.53
N GLU A 266 -9.68 -21.30 24.79
CA GLU A 266 -9.21 -22.62 24.43
C GLU A 266 -9.66 -23.61 25.52
N VAL A 267 -10.41 -24.66 25.14
CA VAL A 267 -10.97 -25.65 26.07
C VAL A 267 -10.49 -27.05 25.74
N ASP A 268 -10.08 -27.81 26.76
CA ASP A 268 -9.65 -29.18 26.60
C ASP A 268 -10.85 -30.15 26.62
N VAL A 269 -10.87 -31.06 25.65
CA VAL A 269 -11.82 -32.17 25.57
C VAL A 269 -11.06 -33.47 25.81
N GLU A 270 -11.39 -34.13 26.92
CA GLU A 270 -10.83 -35.44 27.26
C GLU A 270 -11.79 -36.56 26.86
N ILE A 271 -11.24 -37.62 26.26
CA ILE A 271 -11.99 -38.82 25.88
C ILE A 271 -11.26 -40.03 26.44
N GLY A 272 -11.93 -40.81 27.29
CA GLY A 272 -11.34 -41.96 27.98
C GLY A 272 -12.37 -42.80 28.72
N GLU A 273 -11.95 -43.99 29.19
CA GLU A 273 -12.80 -44.88 29.96
C GLU A 273 -13.21 -44.21 31.28
N GLY A 274 -14.52 -43.97 31.44
CA GLY A 274 -15.05 -43.35 32.66
C GLY A 274 -14.71 -44.16 33.91
N PRO A 275 -14.57 -43.53 35.09
CA PRO A 275 -14.35 -44.25 36.33
C PRO A 275 -15.63 -44.99 36.73
N GLY A 276 -15.69 -46.29 36.40
CA GLY A 276 -16.80 -47.18 36.69
C GLY A 276 -16.35 -48.57 37.15
N GLN A 277 -16.12 -48.69 38.45
CA GLN A 277 -16.26 -49.90 39.31
C GLN A 277 -15.10 -50.92 39.45
N THR A 278 -14.46 -50.87 40.64
CA THR A 278 -14.18 -52.01 41.56
C THR A 278 -13.76 -51.37 42.91
N SER A 279 -14.64 -51.23 43.91
CA SER A 279 -15.17 -52.18 44.93
C SER A 279 -14.28 -52.34 46.19
N MET A 280 -14.95 -52.16 47.34
CA MET A 280 -14.57 -52.35 48.77
C MET A 280 -13.65 -51.29 49.40
N ALA A 281 -13.84 -50.68 50.59
CA ALA A 281 -14.88 -50.48 51.63
C ALA A 281 -14.18 -49.69 52.81
N PRO A 282 -14.79 -49.29 53.93
CA PRO A 282 -16.05 -48.54 54.14
C PRO A 282 -15.95 -47.40 55.22
N HIS A 283 -16.98 -46.55 55.27
CA HIS A 283 -17.50 -45.71 56.39
C HIS A 283 -16.61 -44.75 57.22
N THR A 284 -16.94 -43.43 57.20
CA THR A 284 -17.61 -42.62 58.27
C THR A 284 -17.53 -41.15 57.85
N ALA A 285 -18.61 -40.41 57.59
CA ALA A 285 -19.65 -39.84 58.48
C ALA A 285 -19.51 -38.30 58.60
N TRP A 286 -20.55 -37.64 58.11
CA TRP A 286 -21.11 -36.31 58.42
C TRP A 286 -20.51 -35.50 59.59
N GLY A 287 -20.32 -34.19 59.38
CA GLY A 287 -20.59 -33.18 60.42
C GLY A 287 -19.56 -32.06 60.65
N VAL A 288 -19.96 -30.84 60.26
CA VAL A 288 -19.89 -29.56 60.99
C VAL A 288 -18.60 -29.20 61.76
N LEU A 289 -17.99 -28.06 61.41
CA LEU A 289 -17.73 -26.97 62.37
C LEU A 289 -17.32 -25.67 61.66
N THR A 290 -18.22 -24.70 61.76
CA THR A 290 -17.99 -23.26 61.71
C THR A 290 -16.89 -22.86 62.69
N LEU A 291 -15.97 -21.97 62.31
CA LEU A 291 -15.29 -21.03 63.22
C LEU A 291 -14.63 -19.86 62.43
N LEU A 292 -15.34 -18.73 62.43
CA LEU A 292 -14.93 -17.32 62.62
C LEU A 292 -13.74 -16.69 61.83
N CYS A 293 -14.09 -15.62 61.09
CA CYS A 293 -13.38 -14.34 60.83
C CYS A 293 -12.24 -13.99 61.81
N SER A 294 -11.12 -13.29 61.51
CA SER A 294 -10.55 -12.49 60.39
C SER A 294 -9.06 -12.21 60.80
N PRO A 295 -8.34 -11.19 60.28
CA PRO A 295 -7.86 -10.89 58.92
C PRO A 295 -6.31 -10.79 58.86
N GLN A 296 -5.65 -11.03 57.71
CA GLN A 296 -4.51 -10.18 57.31
C GLN A 296 -4.07 -10.39 55.85
N GLU A 297 -3.91 -9.24 55.19
CA GLU A 297 -3.02 -8.93 54.07
C GLU A 297 -3.38 -9.42 52.66
N HIS A 298 -3.99 -8.49 51.92
CA HIS A 298 -3.94 -8.42 50.47
C HIS A 298 -2.49 -8.41 49.96
N PRO A 299 -2.12 -9.25 48.99
CA PRO A 299 -1.20 -8.87 47.93
C PRO A 299 -2.02 -8.29 46.77
N ALA A 300 -1.51 -7.20 46.21
CA ALA A 300 -2.07 -6.44 45.10
C ALA A 300 -2.44 -7.32 43.88
N PRO A 301 -3.39 -6.89 43.04
CA PRO A 301 -3.71 -7.58 41.80
C PRO A 301 -2.47 -7.68 40.91
N LEU A 302 -2.18 -8.89 40.45
CA LEU A 302 -1.21 -9.15 39.39
C LEU A 302 -1.56 -8.26 38.19
N SER A 303 -0.68 -7.28 37.95
CA SER A 303 -0.63 -6.50 36.71
C SER A 303 -0.90 -7.42 35.53
N ALA A 304 -1.92 -7.09 34.74
CA ALA A 304 -2.11 -7.67 33.43
C ALA A 304 -0.77 -7.62 32.67
N LEU A 305 -0.31 -8.77 32.19
CA LEU A 305 0.82 -8.81 31.26
C LEU A 305 0.43 -7.93 30.05
N PRO A 306 1.25 -6.93 29.66
CA PRO A 306 0.95 -6.13 28.49
C PRO A 306 0.82 -7.06 27.28
N SER A 307 -0.19 -6.80 26.44
CA SER A 307 -0.28 -7.43 25.12
C SER A 307 1.07 -7.30 24.40
N PRO A 308 1.54 -8.33 23.70
CA PRO A 308 2.87 -8.29 23.09
C PRO A 308 2.93 -7.13 22.10
N VAL A 309 3.77 -6.14 22.40
CA VAL A 309 4.02 -4.99 21.53
C VAL A 309 4.51 -5.54 20.18
N PRO A 310 3.87 -5.18 19.06
CA PRO A 310 4.36 -5.52 17.73
C PRO A 310 5.80 -5.04 17.59
N ALA A 311 6.68 -5.93 17.14
CA ALA A 311 8.10 -5.63 17.04
C ALA A 311 8.63 -6.20 15.73
N ALA A 312 9.46 -5.41 15.05
CA ALA A 312 10.11 -5.80 13.81
C ALA A 312 11.33 -6.67 14.12
N THR A 313 11.67 -7.62 13.25
CA THR A 313 12.99 -8.28 13.34
C THR A 313 14.10 -7.37 12.83
N ASP A 314 13.76 -6.46 11.93
CA ASP A 314 14.64 -5.44 11.35
C ASP A 314 13.79 -4.41 10.59
N LYS A 315 14.34 -3.23 10.28
CA LYS A 315 13.66 -2.18 9.51
C LYS A 315 14.53 -1.73 8.35
N VAL A 316 14.06 -1.88 7.11
CA VAL A 316 14.83 -1.61 5.89
C VAL A 316 14.01 -0.75 4.94
N ALA A 317 14.62 0.31 4.40
CA ALA A 317 13.96 1.20 3.45
C ALA A 317 14.81 1.42 2.19
N LEU A 318 14.16 1.36 1.02
CA LEU A 318 14.72 1.77 -0.26
C LEU A 318 13.97 3.02 -0.73
N LEU A 319 14.69 4.13 -0.91
CA LEU A 319 14.16 5.40 -1.39
C LEU A 319 14.79 5.71 -2.74
N ILE A 320 13.96 5.89 -3.78
CA ILE A 320 14.41 6.24 -5.13
C ILE A 320 13.80 7.57 -5.54
N GLY A 321 14.63 8.51 -5.99
CA GLY A 321 14.20 9.81 -6.52
C GLY A 321 14.73 10.04 -7.93
N ASN A 322 13.86 10.05 -8.93
CA ASN A 322 14.24 10.26 -10.33
C ASN A 322 13.81 11.65 -10.81
N MET A 323 14.77 12.44 -11.29
CA MET A 323 14.61 13.86 -11.64
C MET A 323 15.05 14.17 -13.06
N HIS A 324 16.24 13.70 -13.46
CA HIS A 324 16.91 14.08 -14.70
C HIS A 324 16.60 13.09 -15.82
N TYR A 325 15.34 13.08 -16.28
CA TYR A 325 14.91 12.21 -17.38
C TYR A 325 15.53 12.64 -18.71
N LEU A 326 16.02 11.66 -19.48
CA LEU A 326 16.67 11.91 -20.78
C LEU A 326 15.67 12.35 -21.86
N HIS A 327 14.44 11.83 -21.79
CA HIS A 327 13.43 11.99 -22.84
C HIS A 327 12.11 12.58 -22.35
N HIS A 328 12.03 12.96 -21.07
CA HIS A 328 10.82 13.45 -20.41
C HIS A 328 11.08 14.72 -19.61
N LYS A 329 10.02 15.38 -19.14
CA LYS A 329 10.12 16.58 -18.31
C LYS A 329 10.94 16.29 -17.04
N GLN A 330 11.89 17.16 -16.73
CA GLN A 330 12.67 17.07 -15.49
C GLN A 330 11.84 17.49 -14.27
N LEU A 331 12.15 16.88 -13.12
CA LEU A 331 11.53 17.17 -11.81
C LEU A 331 12.57 17.77 -10.87
N LYS A 332 12.14 18.48 -9.82
CA LYS A 332 13.03 19.15 -8.86
C LYS A 332 12.86 18.68 -7.42
N ALA A 333 11.63 18.38 -7.01
CA ALA A 333 11.32 17.97 -5.65
C ALA A 333 11.94 16.63 -5.17
N PRO A 334 12.12 15.58 -6.02
CA PRO A 334 12.51 14.25 -5.54
C PRO A 334 13.79 14.20 -4.70
N MET A 335 14.79 15.04 -4.99
CA MET A 335 16.03 15.10 -4.19
C MET A 335 15.74 15.52 -2.75
N VAL A 336 14.99 16.61 -2.56
CA VAL A 336 14.67 17.16 -1.23
C VAL A 336 13.77 16.21 -0.46
N ASP A 337 12.86 15.53 -1.17
CA ASP A 337 11.93 14.56 -0.62
C ASP A 337 12.62 13.30 -0.11
N VAL A 338 13.46 12.68 -0.95
CA VAL A 338 14.26 11.52 -0.56
C VAL A 338 15.20 11.89 0.58
N HIS A 339 15.79 13.07 0.57
CA HIS A 339 16.67 13.53 1.63
C HIS A 339 15.94 13.63 2.98
N ALA A 340 14.79 14.33 3.00
CA ALA A 340 13.99 14.54 4.21
C ALA A 340 13.49 13.19 4.80
N LEU A 341 12.94 12.32 3.96
CA LEU A 341 12.47 11.00 4.40
C LEU A 341 13.62 10.10 4.86
N SER A 342 14.78 10.16 4.20
CA SER A 342 15.96 9.40 4.64
C SER A 342 16.38 9.77 6.07
N ALA A 343 16.37 11.06 6.40
CA ALA A 343 16.73 11.54 7.72
C ALA A 343 15.74 11.07 8.80
N LEU A 344 14.44 11.16 8.52
CA LEU A 344 13.39 10.76 9.47
C LEU A 344 13.34 9.24 9.67
N LEU A 345 13.46 8.45 8.59
CA LEU A 345 13.46 6.99 8.69
C LEU A 345 14.68 6.47 9.45
N ARG A 346 15.85 7.12 9.33
CA ARG A 346 17.03 6.78 10.15
C ARG A 346 16.81 7.07 11.64
N GLN A 347 16.04 8.11 12.01
CA GLN A 347 15.65 8.35 13.41
C GLN A 347 14.72 7.25 13.94
N LEU A 348 14.00 6.58 13.05
CA LEU A 348 13.16 5.42 13.34
C LEU A 348 13.92 4.09 13.17
N ASP A 349 15.25 4.09 13.28
CA ASP A 349 16.11 2.90 13.17
C ASP A 349 15.99 2.12 11.85
N PHE A 350 15.52 2.74 10.76
CA PHE A 350 15.58 2.10 9.44
C PHE A 350 16.99 2.11 8.87
N LYS A 351 17.36 0.98 8.28
CA LYS A 351 18.46 0.86 7.33
C LYS A 351 18.03 1.42 5.99
N VAL A 352 18.35 2.68 5.75
CA VAL A 352 17.96 3.41 4.54
C VAL A 352 19.02 3.26 3.46
N VAL A 353 18.62 2.87 2.26
CA VAL A 353 19.37 3.05 1.01
C VAL A 353 18.64 4.13 0.20
N SER A 354 19.32 5.24 -0.09
CA SER A 354 18.72 6.36 -0.84
C SER A 354 19.48 6.62 -2.13
N LEU A 355 18.78 6.61 -3.26
CA LEU A 355 19.37 6.64 -4.59
C LEU A 355 18.65 7.66 -5.47
N LEU A 356 19.42 8.43 -6.23
CA LEU A 356 18.89 9.39 -7.18
C LEU A 356 19.23 9.02 -8.62
N ASP A 357 18.33 9.39 -9.54
CA ASP A 357 18.53 9.33 -11.00
C ASP A 357 19.00 7.97 -11.50
N LEU A 358 18.16 6.95 -11.29
CA LEU A 358 18.45 5.58 -11.66
C LEU A 358 17.90 5.21 -13.03
N ARG A 359 18.73 4.53 -13.81
CA ARG A 359 18.33 3.84 -15.05
C ARG A 359 17.56 2.56 -14.75
N LYS A 360 16.88 1.98 -15.74
CA LYS A 360 16.07 0.76 -15.55
C LYS A 360 16.85 -0.37 -14.88
N ALA A 361 18.02 -0.71 -15.43
CA ALA A 361 18.87 -1.78 -14.88
C ALA A 361 19.34 -1.47 -13.45
N GLU A 362 19.66 -0.20 -13.18
CA GLU A 362 20.09 0.27 -11.86
C GLU A 362 18.93 0.18 -10.84
N MET A 363 17.71 0.53 -11.22
CA MET A 363 16.51 0.37 -10.39
C MET A 363 16.23 -1.11 -10.09
N GLU A 364 16.30 -1.99 -11.08
CA GLU A 364 16.09 -3.43 -10.91
C GLU A 364 17.10 -4.01 -9.91
N MET A 365 18.37 -3.61 -10.03
CA MET A 365 19.42 -4.04 -9.11
C MET A 365 19.27 -3.46 -7.71
N ALA A 366 18.88 -2.19 -7.58
CA ALA A 366 18.60 -1.57 -6.29
C ALA A 366 17.46 -2.31 -5.57
N VAL A 367 16.40 -2.68 -6.30
CA VAL A 367 15.30 -3.50 -5.77
C VAL A 367 15.80 -4.89 -5.36
N ASN A 368 16.65 -5.54 -6.18
CA ASN A 368 17.21 -6.84 -5.83
C ASN A 368 18.03 -6.81 -4.54
N GLU A 369 18.92 -5.82 -4.39
CA GLU A 369 19.71 -5.64 -3.16
C GLU A 369 18.81 -5.33 -1.95
N PHE A 370 17.76 -4.53 -2.14
CA PHE A 370 16.75 -4.31 -1.10
C PHE A 370 16.07 -5.62 -0.68
N LEU A 371 15.64 -6.44 -1.63
CA LEU A 371 15.01 -7.74 -1.36
C LEU A 371 15.95 -8.71 -0.61
N LEU A 372 17.26 -8.65 -0.85
CA LEU A 372 18.25 -9.45 -0.12
C LEU A 372 18.33 -9.11 1.37
N LEU A 373 18.02 -7.86 1.74
CA LEU A 373 17.98 -7.41 3.13
C LEU A 373 16.67 -7.78 3.86
N LEU A 374 15.63 -8.18 3.11
CA LEU A 374 14.35 -8.58 3.66
C LEU A 374 14.34 -10.06 4.04
N ASP A 375 13.64 -10.36 5.13
CA ASP A 375 13.44 -11.71 5.65
C ASP A 375 12.20 -11.75 6.55
N LYS A 376 11.94 -12.91 7.16
CA LYS A 376 10.81 -13.13 8.04
C LYS A 376 10.73 -12.08 9.14
N GLY A 377 9.63 -11.32 9.17
CA GLY A 377 9.35 -10.32 10.21
C GLY A 377 9.99 -8.94 10.00
N VAL A 378 10.76 -8.75 8.91
CA VAL A 378 11.38 -7.45 8.58
C VAL A 378 10.31 -6.48 8.10
N TYR A 379 10.40 -5.21 8.49
CA TYR A 379 9.59 -4.14 7.93
C TYR A 379 10.31 -3.57 6.71
N GLY A 380 9.72 -3.77 5.53
CA GLY A 380 10.23 -3.26 4.27
C GLY A 380 9.44 -2.06 3.81
N LEU A 381 10.13 -0.95 3.53
CA LEU A 381 9.53 0.27 2.98
C LEU A 381 10.18 0.62 1.64
N LEU A 382 9.37 0.77 0.59
CA LEU A 382 9.78 1.33 -0.69
C LEU A 382 9.14 2.71 -0.85
N TYR A 383 9.95 3.74 -1.01
CA TYR A 383 9.51 5.07 -1.41
C TYR A 383 10.05 5.38 -2.81
N TYR A 384 9.18 5.91 -3.66
CA TYR A 384 9.54 6.33 -5.00
C TYR A 384 8.97 7.71 -5.29
N ALA A 385 9.82 8.62 -5.74
CA ALA A 385 9.46 9.94 -6.26
C ALA A 385 9.94 10.09 -7.71
N GLY A 386 9.03 10.36 -8.62
CA GLY A 386 9.35 10.48 -10.04
C GLY A 386 8.14 10.36 -10.96
N HIS A 387 8.40 10.23 -12.27
CA HIS A 387 7.36 9.86 -13.23
C HIS A 387 6.86 8.45 -12.97
N GLY A 388 5.56 8.28 -13.12
CA GLY A 388 4.87 7.03 -12.92
C GLY A 388 3.55 7.01 -13.67
N TYR A 389 3.01 5.82 -13.84
CA TYR A 389 1.71 5.61 -14.44
C TYR A 389 1.03 4.38 -13.84
N GLU A 390 -0.28 4.25 -14.07
CA GLU A 390 -1.06 3.10 -13.62
C GLU A 390 -1.92 2.56 -14.76
N ASN A 391 -1.72 1.29 -15.10
CA ASN A 391 -2.53 0.59 -16.10
C ASN A 391 -3.11 -0.68 -15.47
N PHE A 392 -4.43 -0.87 -15.59
CA PHE A 392 -5.14 -2.05 -15.09
C PHE A 392 -4.90 -2.34 -13.59
N GLY A 393 -4.76 -1.28 -12.78
CA GLY A 393 -4.48 -1.38 -11.34
C GLY A 393 -3.03 -1.74 -10.98
N ASN A 394 -2.13 -1.83 -11.97
CA ASN A 394 -0.69 -2.02 -11.75
C ASN A 394 0.03 -0.68 -11.88
N SER A 395 0.84 -0.37 -10.88
CA SER A 395 1.60 0.88 -10.80
C SER A 395 3.02 0.65 -11.32
N PHE A 396 3.51 1.59 -12.14
CA PHE A 396 4.80 1.49 -12.79
C PHE A 396 5.67 2.71 -12.48
N MET A 397 6.88 2.44 -12.00
CA MET A 397 7.91 3.45 -11.77
C MET A 397 8.72 3.63 -13.06
N VAL A 398 8.86 4.87 -13.53
CA VAL A 398 9.53 5.20 -14.81
C VAL A 398 11.00 5.57 -14.55
N PRO A 399 11.97 4.82 -15.11
CA PRO A 399 13.40 5.16 -15.00
C PRO A 399 13.79 6.41 -15.80
N ILE A 400 14.94 7.02 -15.47
CA ILE A 400 15.40 8.24 -16.15
C ILE A 400 15.72 8.04 -17.65
N ASP A 401 16.06 6.79 -18.04
CA ASP A 401 16.42 6.39 -19.40
C ASP A 401 15.23 5.84 -20.20
N ALA A 402 14.00 5.96 -19.67
CA ALA A 402 12.81 5.56 -20.40
C ALA A 402 12.69 6.35 -21.72
N PRO A 403 12.46 5.69 -22.88
CA PRO A 403 12.31 6.36 -24.17
C PRO A 403 11.09 7.28 -24.19
N SER A 404 10.98 8.19 -25.17
CA SER A 404 9.84 9.11 -25.29
C SER A 404 8.48 8.40 -25.36
N SER A 405 8.44 7.21 -25.97
CA SER A 405 7.29 6.29 -25.90
C SER A 405 7.72 5.03 -25.16
N TYR A 406 7.37 4.95 -23.88
CA TYR A 406 7.70 3.83 -23.00
C TYR A 406 6.48 2.97 -22.72
N THR A 407 6.76 1.72 -22.36
CA THR A 407 5.78 0.67 -22.02
C THR A 407 6.20 -0.04 -20.75
N SER A 408 5.40 -0.99 -20.27
CA SER A 408 5.71 -1.81 -19.09
C SER A 408 7.07 -2.53 -19.18
N ALA A 409 7.56 -2.82 -20.39
CA ALA A 409 8.88 -3.41 -20.60
C ALA A 409 10.05 -2.47 -20.26
N HIS A 410 9.82 -1.16 -20.23
CA HIS A 410 10.83 -0.14 -19.94
C HIS A 410 10.77 0.36 -18.49
N CYS A 411 9.79 -0.12 -17.72
CA CYS A 411 9.47 0.41 -16.39
C CYS A 411 9.50 -0.71 -15.33
N LEU A 412 9.44 -0.33 -14.06
CA LEU A 412 9.38 -1.30 -12.96
C LEU A 412 7.95 -1.40 -12.43
N CYS A 413 7.38 -2.61 -12.49
CA CYS A 413 6.07 -2.90 -11.93
C CYS A 413 6.14 -3.07 -10.41
N VAL A 414 5.46 -2.19 -9.67
CA VAL A 414 5.47 -2.19 -8.21
C VAL A 414 4.88 -3.48 -7.63
N GLN A 415 3.82 -4.01 -8.25
CA GLN A 415 3.18 -5.24 -7.79
C GLN A 415 4.11 -6.46 -7.89
N ARG A 416 5.06 -6.49 -8.84
CA ARG A 416 6.12 -7.53 -8.88
C ARG A 416 7.09 -7.41 -7.72
N VAL A 417 7.45 -6.17 -7.33
CA VAL A 417 8.29 -5.93 -6.15
C VAL A 417 7.58 -6.42 -4.89
N LEU A 418 6.29 -6.09 -4.72
CA LEU A 418 5.48 -6.59 -3.62
C LEU A 418 5.44 -8.12 -3.57
N GLN A 419 5.23 -8.78 -4.72
CA GLN A 419 5.24 -10.24 -4.78
C GLN A 419 6.57 -10.83 -4.29
N SER A 420 7.70 -10.24 -4.70
CA SER A 420 9.02 -10.65 -4.22
C SER A 420 9.21 -10.39 -2.72
N MET A 421 8.70 -9.26 -2.18
CA MET A 421 8.75 -8.99 -0.74
C MET A 421 7.94 -10.02 0.06
N GLN A 422 6.76 -10.42 -0.42
CA GLN A 422 5.94 -11.46 0.23
C GLN A 422 6.66 -12.81 0.30
N GLN A 423 7.43 -13.17 -0.75
CA GLN A 423 8.24 -14.39 -0.74
C GLN A 423 9.31 -14.38 0.35
N ARG A 424 9.77 -13.19 0.77
CA ARG A 424 10.70 -13.00 1.91
C ARG A 424 10.01 -13.05 3.27
N ARG A 425 8.69 -13.22 3.33
CA ARG A 425 7.88 -13.32 4.57
C ARG A 425 8.03 -12.11 5.49
N THR A 426 8.18 -10.93 4.91
CA THR A 426 8.27 -9.64 5.63
C THR A 426 7.14 -9.49 6.65
N GLY A 427 7.43 -8.79 7.74
CA GLY A 427 6.44 -8.47 8.79
C GLY A 427 5.51 -7.34 8.40
N LEU A 428 5.99 -6.39 7.58
CA LEU A 428 5.25 -5.24 7.09
C LEU A 428 5.81 -4.81 5.72
N ASN A 429 4.93 -4.52 4.76
CA ASN A 429 5.26 -4.06 3.41
C ASN A 429 4.64 -2.70 3.17
N ILE A 430 5.46 -1.65 3.04
CA ILE A 430 4.99 -0.28 2.82
C ILE A 430 5.48 0.21 1.46
N PHE A 431 4.56 0.74 0.67
CA PHE A 431 4.84 1.39 -0.60
C PHE A 431 4.32 2.82 -0.55
N LEU A 432 5.23 3.79 -0.59
CA LEU A 432 4.90 5.21 -0.63
C LEU A 432 5.26 5.73 -2.04
N LEU A 433 4.23 5.99 -2.85
CA LEU A 433 4.39 6.25 -4.29
C LEU A 433 4.02 7.69 -4.61
N ASP A 434 5.06 8.51 -4.75
CA ASP A 434 4.99 9.94 -5.08
C ASP A 434 5.17 10.16 -6.58
N MET A 435 4.15 9.74 -7.32
CA MET A 435 4.15 9.73 -8.78
C MET A 435 2.74 9.89 -9.33
N CYS A 436 2.64 10.30 -10.60
CA CYS A 436 1.37 10.29 -11.32
C CYS A 436 0.81 8.86 -11.45
N ARG A 437 -0.51 8.76 -11.56
CA ARG A 437 -1.23 7.48 -11.73
C ARG A 437 -2.18 7.52 -12.92
N LYS A 438 -1.86 8.35 -13.90
CA LYS A 438 -2.56 8.38 -15.19
C LYS A 438 -2.30 7.11 -15.97
N ARG A 439 -3.27 6.72 -16.80
CA ARG A 439 -3.06 5.66 -17.79
C ARG A 439 -2.01 6.05 -18.84
N ASN A 440 -1.06 5.15 -19.10
CA ASN A 440 -0.15 5.25 -20.24
C ASN A 440 -0.80 4.60 -21.47
N LEU A 441 -1.09 5.41 -22.49
CA LEU A 441 -1.76 4.96 -23.72
C LEU A 441 -0.84 4.13 -24.64
N ASN A 442 0.47 4.18 -24.44
CA ASN A 442 1.42 3.39 -25.23
C ASN A 442 1.55 1.94 -24.72
N ASP A 443 0.93 1.60 -23.59
CA ASP A 443 1.12 0.33 -22.88
C ASP A 443 -0.21 -0.43 -22.70
N ASP A 444 -0.63 -1.15 -23.74
CA ASP A 444 -1.84 -2.00 -23.68
C ASP A 444 -1.57 -3.40 -23.11
N VAL A 445 -0.35 -3.65 -22.62
CA VAL A 445 0.00 -4.94 -22.02
C VAL A 445 -0.65 -5.06 -20.65
N ILE A 446 -1.49 -6.08 -20.46
CA ILE A 446 -2.01 -6.46 -19.14
C ILE A 446 -0.98 -7.35 -18.45
N PRO A 447 -0.29 -6.86 -17.40
CA PRO A 447 0.76 -7.62 -16.74
C PRO A 447 0.15 -8.82 -16.02
N GLN A 448 0.66 -10.02 -16.31
CA GLN A 448 0.32 -11.23 -15.57
C GLN A 448 1.10 -11.26 -14.24
N VAL A 449 0.76 -10.36 -13.32
CA VAL A 449 1.24 -10.47 -11.94
C VAL A 449 0.40 -11.56 -11.29
N GLY A 450 1.03 -12.70 -10.97
CA GLY A 450 0.33 -13.82 -10.34
C GLY A 450 -0.41 -13.38 -9.07
N ALA A 451 -1.30 -14.23 -8.55
CA ALA A 451 -2.08 -13.90 -7.37
C ALA A 451 -1.17 -13.55 -6.18
N LEU A 452 -1.34 -12.33 -5.65
CA LEU A 452 -0.67 -11.90 -4.42
C LEU A 452 -1.22 -12.71 -3.24
N GLN A 453 -0.34 -13.09 -2.32
CA GLN A 453 -0.77 -13.83 -1.13
C GLN A 453 -1.50 -12.90 -0.17
N VAL A 454 -2.47 -13.44 0.58
CA VAL A 454 -3.16 -12.67 1.63
C VAL A 454 -2.30 -12.70 2.89
N THR A 455 -1.35 -11.77 2.99
CA THR A 455 -0.41 -11.66 4.12
C THR A 455 -0.87 -10.69 5.21
N ALA A 456 -1.94 -9.92 4.97
CA ALA A 456 -2.54 -8.95 5.89
C ALA A 456 -1.54 -7.95 6.52
N ASN A 457 -0.54 -7.52 5.74
CA ASN A 457 0.56 -6.69 6.22
C ASN A 457 1.10 -5.72 5.14
N ILE A 458 0.23 -5.30 4.21
CA ILE A 458 0.57 -4.46 3.06
C ILE A 458 -0.13 -3.11 3.21
N VAL A 459 0.62 -2.04 2.97
CA VAL A 459 0.14 -0.66 3.00
C VAL A 459 0.70 0.09 1.79
N PHE A 460 -0.19 0.68 0.98
CA PHE A 460 0.13 1.61 -0.08
C PHE A 460 -0.36 3.01 0.30
N GLY A 461 0.56 3.98 0.33
CA GLY A 461 0.24 5.40 0.35
C GLY A 461 0.57 6.01 -1.00
N TYR A 462 -0.46 6.29 -1.81
CA TYR A 462 -0.30 6.95 -3.09
C TYR A 462 -0.44 8.47 -2.90
N ALA A 463 0.50 9.25 -3.41
CA ALA A 463 0.45 10.72 -3.33
C ALA A 463 -0.74 11.33 -4.09
N THR A 464 -1.36 10.56 -5.00
CA THR A 464 -2.53 10.97 -5.78
C THR A 464 -3.49 9.79 -6.03
N CYS A 465 -4.74 10.09 -6.41
CA CYS A 465 -5.74 9.09 -6.77
C CYS A 465 -5.42 8.41 -8.11
N ALA A 466 -6.08 7.29 -8.39
CA ALA A 466 -6.04 6.69 -9.73
C ALA A 466 -6.50 7.70 -10.81
N ASP A 467 -5.84 7.69 -11.97
CA ASP A 467 -6.07 8.62 -13.09
C ASP A 467 -5.79 10.11 -12.80
N ALA A 468 -5.06 10.41 -11.71
CA ALA A 468 -4.67 11.78 -11.34
C ALA A 468 -3.14 12.01 -11.41
N GLU A 469 -2.75 13.29 -11.34
CA GLU A 469 -1.33 13.71 -11.30
C GLU A 469 -0.88 13.96 -9.86
N ALA A 470 0.41 13.75 -9.60
CA ALA A 470 1.08 14.23 -8.40
C ALA A 470 1.89 15.48 -8.77
N TYR A 471 1.81 16.52 -7.95
CA TYR A 471 2.42 17.82 -8.25
C TYR A 471 3.58 18.16 -7.32
N GLU A 472 4.56 18.88 -7.88
CA GLU A 472 5.59 19.61 -7.12
C GLU A 472 5.25 21.11 -7.12
N LEU A 473 5.50 21.79 -6.00
CA LEU A 473 5.32 23.24 -5.91
C LEU A 473 6.48 23.93 -6.63
N SER A 474 6.18 24.91 -7.48
CA SER A 474 7.21 25.73 -8.13
C SER A 474 7.80 26.82 -7.22
N GLN A 475 7.43 26.85 -5.94
CA GLN A 475 7.91 27.83 -4.96
C GLN A 475 9.25 27.37 -4.37
N GLY A 476 10.35 27.97 -4.85
CA GLY A 476 11.71 27.77 -4.35
C GLY A 476 12.41 26.53 -4.92
N GLU A 477 13.73 26.63 -5.16
CA GLU A 477 14.53 25.52 -5.73
C GLU A 477 14.71 24.32 -4.79
N LEU A 478 14.40 24.48 -3.49
CA LEU A 478 14.65 23.49 -2.43
C LEU A 478 13.40 23.20 -1.58
N SER A 479 12.21 23.19 -2.17
CA SER A 479 10.98 22.80 -1.47
C SER A 479 10.66 21.32 -1.63
N ASN A 480 10.02 20.74 -0.62
CA ASN A 480 9.49 19.39 -0.69
C ASN A 480 8.31 19.32 -1.68
N GLY A 481 8.10 18.15 -2.28
CA GLY A 481 6.87 17.79 -2.95
C GLY A 481 5.68 17.89 -1.99
N ILE A 482 4.48 18.00 -2.54
CA ILE A 482 3.26 18.19 -1.74
C ILE A 482 3.09 17.04 -0.74
N PHE A 483 3.25 15.80 -1.19
CA PHE A 483 3.06 14.62 -0.35
C PHE A 483 4.05 14.59 0.84
N VAL A 484 5.35 14.77 0.57
CA VAL A 484 6.38 14.77 1.62
C VAL A 484 6.27 15.96 2.56
N THR A 485 5.78 17.11 2.08
CA THR A 485 5.54 18.30 2.92
C THR A 485 4.63 18.01 4.11
N PHE A 486 3.60 17.18 3.91
CA PHE A 486 2.68 16.76 4.98
C PHE A 486 3.15 15.49 5.67
N LEU A 487 3.61 14.48 4.92
CA LEU A 487 4.05 13.20 5.47
C LEU A 487 5.13 13.36 6.55
N LYS A 488 6.10 14.26 6.33
CA LYS A 488 7.21 14.48 7.26
C LYS A 488 6.79 14.99 8.65
N ARG A 489 5.59 15.57 8.78
CA ARG A 489 5.06 16.09 10.05
C ARG A 489 4.60 14.97 10.98
N TRP A 490 4.14 13.86 10.40
CA TRP A 490 3.50 12.77 11.12
C TRP A 490 4.37 11.51 11.21
N LEU A 491 5.44 11.41 10.40
CA LEU A 491 6.21 10.18 10.23
C LEU A 491 6.80 9.61 11.54
N LEU A 492 7.10 10.48 12.51
CA LEU A 492 7.71 10.10 13.80
C LEU A 492 6.70 9.73 14.89
N GLU A 493 5.40 9.89 14.65
CA GLU A 493 4.36 9.60 15.63
C GLU A 493 4.20 8.10 15.87
N ASP A 494 3.96 7.69 17.13
CA ASP A 494 3.71 6.30 17.51
C ASP A 494 2.27 5.86 17.17
N GLU A 495 1.99 5.79 15.88
CA GLU A 495 0.67 5.47 15.36
C GLU A 495 0.75 4.32 14.35
N LYS A 496 -0.34 3.55 14.26
CA LYS A 496 -0.48 2.55 13.19
C LYS A 496 -0.31 3.28 11.85
N ILE A 497 0.54 2.75 10.96
CA ILE A 497 0.88 3.46 9.71
C ILE A 497 -0.34 3.84 8.86
N THR A 498 -1.45 3.07 8.93
CA THR A 498 -2.70 3.43 8.25
C THR A 498 -3.36 4.68 8.84
N VAL A 499 -3.35 4.84 10.17
CA VAL A 499 -3.88 6.02 10.87
C VAL A 499 -2.99 7.23 10.60
N LEU A 500 -1.67 7.02 10.59
CA LEU A 500 -0.70 8.06 10.23
C LEU A 500 -0.97 8.59 8.82
N LEU A 501 -1.12 7.71 7.83
CA LEU A 501 -1.39 8.11 6.44
C LEU A 501 -2.78 8.76 6.27
N ASP A 502 -3.76 8.40 7.09
CA ASP A 502 -5.08 9.04 7.12
C ASP A 502 -4.96 10.50 7.60
N LYS A 503 -4.22 10.76 8.69
CA LYS A 503 -3.91 12.13 9.15
C LYS A 503 -3.18 12.95 8.08
N VAL A 504 -2.25 12.32 7.34
CA VAL A 504 -1.58 12.98 6.20
C VAL A 504 -2.57 13.32 5.08
N ALA A 505 -3.55 12.47 4.80
CA ALA A 505 -4.59 12.73 3.80
C ALA A 505 -5.49 13.90 4.22
N GLU A 506 -5.89 13.96 5.50
CA GLU A 506 -6.67 15.07 6.07
C GLU A 506 -5.92 16.40 5.92
N ASP A 507 -4.65 16.44 6.35
CA ASP A 507 -3.78 17.61 6.24
C ASP A 507 -3.63 18.07 4.78
N MET A 508 -3.37 17.14 3.86
CA MET A 508 -3.21 17.44 2.45
C MET A 508 -4.52 17.96 1.82
N GLY A 509 -5.67 17.52 2.34
CA GLY A 509 -7.00 17.99 1.94
C GLY A 509 -7.29 19.45 2.30
N THR A 510 -6.56 20.03 3.27
CA THR A 510 -6.66 21.45 3.63
C THR A 510 -5.98 22.39 2.64
N LEU A 511 -5.10 21.87 1.78
CA LEU A 511 -4.32 22.68 0.85
C LEU A 511 -5.16 23.09 -0.36
N GLU A 512 -5.48 24.38 -0.46
CA GLU A 512 -6.35 24.91 -1.53
C GLU A 512 -5.80 24.68 -2.94
N ILE A 513 -4.48 24.75 -3.12
CA ILE A 513 -3.81 24.65 -4.43
C ILE A 513 -4.01 23.26 -5.06
N THR A 514 -4.15 22.21 -4.24
CA THR A 514 -4.28 20.81 -4.69
C THR A 514 -5.71 20.31 -4.66
N ARG A 515 -6.66 21.12 -4.16
CA ARG A 515 -8.07 20.74 -4.02
C ARG A 515 -8.66 20.34 -5.37
N GLY A 516 -9.17 19.10 -5.45
CA GLY A 516 -9.73 18.52 -6.68
C GLY A 516 -8.71 18.12 -7.74
N ARG A 517 -7.41 18.24 -7.48
CA ARG A 517 -6.32 17.88 -8.40
C ARG A 517 -5.43 16.77 -7.88
N GLN A 518 -5.15 16.77 -6.58
CA GLN A 518 -4.32 15.77 -5.92
C GLN A 518 -4.87 15.49 -4.51
N ALA A 519 -5.10 14.22 -4.22
CA ALA A 519 -5.55 13.74 -2.92
C ALA A 519 -4.84 12.41 -2.62
N LEU A 520 -4.43 12.19 -1.36
CA LEU A 520 -3.76 10.97 -0.97
C LEU A 520 -4.76 9.80 -1.05
N GLU A 521 -4.35 8.69 -1.66
CA GLU A 521 -5.13 7.45 -1.66
C GLU A 521 -4.41 6.39 -0.81
N LEU A 522 -5.08 5.89 0.22
CA LEU A 522 -4.59 4.80 1.06
C LEU A 522 -5.23 3.48 0.62
N ARG A 523 -4.40 2.47 0.34
CA ARG A 523 -4.87 1.08 0.17
C ARG A 523 -4.12 0.18 1.14
N SER A 524 -4.82 -0.56 1.98
CA SER A 524 -4.21 -1.39 3.01
C SER A 524 -4.96 -2.68 3.26
N ASN A 525 -4.22 -3.75 3.56
CA ASN A 525 -4.76 -4.96 4.18
C ASN A 525 -4.12 -5.25 5.54
N LEU A 526 -3.41 -4.27 6.13
CA LEU A 526 -2.72 -4.41 7.41
C LEU A 526 -3.71 -4.64 8.56
N SER A 527 -3.71 -5.86 9.10
CA SER A 527 -4.59 -6.24 10.22
C SER A 527 -4.03 -5.80 11.58
N GLU A 528 -2.74 -6.05 11.82
CA GLU A 528 -2.08 -5.74 13.11
C GLU A 528 -1.80 -4.23 13.30
N ARG A 529 -1.68 -3.77 14.56
CA ARG A 529 -1.23 -2.39 14.91
C ARG A 529 0.28 -2.26 14.74
N ARG A 530 0.77 -2.33 13.50
CA ARG A 530 2.19 -2.08 13.19
C ARG A 530 2.43 -0.60 12.92
N ALA A 531 3.42 -0.02 13.59
CA ALA A 531 3.86 1.35 13.43
C ALA A 531 5.31 1.40 12.91
N LEU A 532 5.73 2.54 12.36
CA LEU A 532 7.14 2.74 11.94
C LEU A 532 8.09 2.83 13.16
N THR A 533 7.54 3.26 14.29
CA THR A 533 8.15 3.39 15.62
C THR A 533 8.32 2.06 16.35
N ASP A 534 7.74 0.96 15.84
CA ASP A 534 7.85 -0.36 16.47
C ASP A 534 9.33 -0.70 16.74
N PRO A 535 9.66 -1.25 17.94
CA PRO A 535 11.02 -1.57 18.30
C PRO A 535 11.55 -2.75 17.47
N ILE A 536 12.88 -2.77 17.27
CA ILE A 536 13.56 -3.92 16.67
C ILE A 536 13.84 -4.94 17.77
N ARG A 537 13.40 -6.20 17.57
CA ARG A 537 13.66 -7.29 18.52
C ARG A 537 15.17 -7.50 18.68
N PRO A 538 15.65 -7.80 19.91
CA PRO A 538 17.06 -8.09 20.11
C PRO A 538 17.48 -9.29 19.23
N PRO A 539 18.61 -9.19 18.52
CA PRO A 539 18.97 -10.16 17.50
C PRO A 539 19.20 -11.56 18.07
N GLY A 540 18.68 -12.58 17.37
CA GLY A 540 19.26 -13.92 17.45
C GLY A 540 20.68 -13.89 16.87
N ARG A 541 21.65 -14.52 17.54
CA ARG A 541 23.10 -14.25 17.43
C ARG A 541 23.72 -14.30 16.01
N ASP A 542 23.10 -14.93 15.00
CA ASP A 542 23.76 -15.19 13.71
C ASP A 542 23.17 -14.46 12.47
N GLU A 543 21.83 -14.36 12.30
CA GLU A 543 21.21 -13.86 11.05
C GLU A 543 21.18 -12.32 10.90
N SER A 544 21.24 -11.58 12.01
CA SER A 544 21.29 -10.11 11.99
C SER A 544 22.66 -9.60 11.52
N SER A 545 23.73 -10.37 11.75
CA SER A 545 25.10 -9.96 11.47
C SER A 545 25.39 -9.85 9.96
N ALA A 546 24.90 -10.80 9.15
CA ALA A 546 25.10 -10.81 7.71
C ALA A 546 24.35 -9.67 6.99
N ARG A 547 23.09 -9.39 7.39
CA ARG A 547 22.31 -8.26 6.89
C ARG A 547 22.93 -6.92 7.26
N ASN A 548 23.34 -6.77 8.52
CA ASN A 548 24.06 -5.57 8.98
C ASN A 548 25.34 -5.36 8.18
N LEU A 549 26.10 -6.43 7.93
CA LEU A 549 27.35 -6.35 7.18
C LEU A 549 27.11 -5.97 5.70
N GLN A 550 26.07 -6.53 5.07
CA GLN A 550 25.73 -6.21 3.68
C GLN A 550 25.23 -4.77 3.53
N TRP A 551 24.38 -4.29 4.43
CA TRP A 551 23.96 -2.88 4.45
C TRP A 551 25.10 -1.92 4.79
N ALA A 552 25.94 -2.26 5.77
CA ALA A 552 27.09 -1.46 6.17
C ALA A 552 28.07 -1.30 5.01
N LYS A 553 28.34 -2.37 4.25
CA LYS A 553 29.21 -2.31 3.06
C LYS A 553 28.79 -1.21 2.08
N ALA A 554 27.50 -0.98 1.86
CA ALA A 554 26.98 0.02 0.93
C ALA A 554 27.02 1.47 1.46
N HIS A 555 27.36 1.68 2.74
CA HIS A 555 27.34 3.00 3.39
C HIS A 555 28.69 3.40 3.99
N VAL A 556 29.74 2.59 3.81
CA VAL A 556 31.09 2.94 4.28
C VAL A 556 31.67 4.03 3.37
N LEU A 557 31.93 5.20 3.97
CA LEU A 557 32.73 6.27 3.37
C LEU A 557 34.22 5.93 3.41
N PRO A 558 35.03 6.43 2.46
CA PRO A 558 36.48 6.37 2.55
C PRO A 558 37.00 7.14 3.77
N GLU A 559 38.10 6.66 4.35
CA GLU A 559 38.80 7.37 5.42
C GLU A 559 39.42 8.67 4.91
N SER A 560 39.40 9.71 5.74
CA SER A 560 40.09 10.97 5.44
C SER A 560 41.59 10.75 5.31
N ARG A 561 42.22 11.40 4.32
CA ARG A 561 43.65 11.25 4.03
C ARG A 561 44.36 12.60 4.09
N HIS A 562 45.63 12.57 4.47
CA HIS A 562 46.53 13.72 4.33
C HIS A 562 47.53 13.42 3.21
N LEU A 563 47.60 14.33 2.24
CA LEU A 563 48.48 14.24 1.09
C LEU A 563 49.62 15.24 1.28
N CYS A 564 50.85 14.74 1.41
CA CYS A 564 52.05 15.56 1.43
C CYS A 564 52.59 15.71 0.00
N PHE A 565 52.78 16.96 -0.41
CA PHE A 565 53.36 17.36 -1.70
C PHE A 565 54.86 17.64 -1.54
N ASP A 566 55.61 17.58 -2.65
CA ASP A 566 57.07 17.68 -2.62
C ASP A 566 57.52 19.09 -2.23
N CYS A 567 56.72 20.11 -2.55
CA CYS A 567 56.87 21.47 -2.04
C CYS A 567 56.60 21.64 -0.54
N GLY A 568 56.27 20.58 0.20
CA GLY A 568 56.04 20.58 1.64
C GLY A 568 54.63 20.97 2.07
N VAL A 569 53.73 21.27 1.13
CA VAL A 569 52.30 21.53 1.42
C VAL A 569 51.60 20.23 1.81
N THR A 570 50.76 20.29 2.84
CA THR A 570 49.89 19.18 3.26
C THR A 570 48.44 19.52 2.99
N VAL A 571 47.77 18.67 2.21
CA VAL A 571 46.35 18.78 1.86
C VAL A 571 45.56 17.66 2.54
N GLN A 572 44.55 18.01 3.32
CA GLN A 572 43.55 17.08 3.82
C GLN A 572 42.49 16.84 2.75
N LEU A 573 42.17 15.57 2.55
CA LEU A 573 41.12 15.06 1.71
C LEU A 573 40.06 14.42 2.60
N GLY A 574 38.83 14.92 2.53
CA GLY A 574 37.70 14.41 3.29
C GLY A 574 36.54 13.99 2.40
N PHE A 575 35.68 13.15 2.95
CA PHE A 575 34.57 12.52 2.24
C PHE A 575 33.30 12.64 3.09
N ALA A 576 32.19 12.92 2.43
CA ALA A 576 30.88 12.95 3.06
C ALA A 576 29.82 12.40 2.12
N ALA A 577 28.85 11.66 2.67
CA ALA A 577 27.77 11.05 1.90
C ALA A 577 26.55 11.98 1.92
N GLU A 578 25.99 12.24 0.75
CA GLU A 578 24.72 12.96 0.60
C GLU A 578 23.57 11.96 0.38
N PHE A 579 23.79 11.02 -0.54
CA PHE A 579 22.94 9.87 -0.82
C PHE A 579 23.82 8.62 -0.97
N SER A 580 23.24 7.42 -1.01
CA SER A 580 24.02 6.19 -1.18
C SER A 580 24.79 6.19 -2.51
N ASN A 581 24.34 6.94 -3.53
CA ASN A 581 25.02 7.12 -4.81
C ASN A 581 25.62 8.51 -5.08
N ILE A 582 25.65 9.39 -4.07
CA ILE A 582 26.21 10.74 -4.19
C ILE A 582 27.15 11.03 -3.02
N MET A 583 28.38 11.38 -3.34
CA MET A 583 29.43 11.67 -2.36
C MET A 583 30.04 13.04 -2.64
N ILE A 584 30.32 13.79 -1.59
CA ILE A 584 31.08 15.03 -1.68
C ILE A 584 32.50 14.77 -1.22
N ILE A 585 33.45 15.22 -2.03
CA ILE A 585 34.87 15.28 -1.70
C ILE A 585 35.19 16.73 -1.35
N TYR A 586 35.87 16.95 -0.23
CA TYR A 586 36.40 18.26 0.10
C TYR A 586 37.92 18.23 0.29
N THR A 587 38.59 19.25 -0.22
CA THR A 587 40.03 19.46 -0.07
C THR A 587 40.30 20.68 0.80
N ARG A 588 41.29 20.56 1.67
CA ARG A 588 41.72 21.64 2.56
C ARG A 588 43.23 21.66 2.67
N VAL A 589 43.85 22.82 2.44
CA VAL A 589 45.26 23.01 2.75
C VAL A 589 45.40 23.16 4.27
N VAL A 590 46.09 22.21 4.92
CA VAL A 590 46.27 22.19 6.38
C VAL A 590 47.57 22.85 6.79
N ALA A 591 48.64 22.64 6.01
CA ALA A 591 49.95 23.21 6.27
C ALA A 591 50.60 23.64 4.97
N ALA A 592 51.26 24.80 4.99
CA ALA A 592 52.06 25.30 3.87
C ALA A 592 53.36 25.92 4.42
N PRO A 593 54.52 25.63 3.82
CA PRO A 593 55.78 26.28 4.14
C PRO A 593 55.76 27.81 4.01
N GLY A 594 56.57 28.50 4.81
CA GLY A 594 56.55 29.97 4.91
C GLY A 594 57.00 30.71 3.64
N ASP A 595 57.71 30.03 2.75
CA ASP A 595 58.15 30.47 1.42
C ASP A 595 57.05 30.40 0.36
N ILE A 596 55.92 29.73 0.62
CA ILE A 596 54.76 29.70 -0.29
C ILE A 596 53.82 30.88 0.02
N ALA A 597 53.56 31.70 -1.00
CA ALA A 597 52.71 32.89 -0.89
C ALA A 597 51.22 32.57 -1.07
N LYS A 598 50.89 31.68 -1.99
CA LYS A 598 49.51 31.22 -2.28
C LYS A 598 49.57 29.74 -2.68
N CYS A 599 48.57 28.97 -2.27
CA CYS A 599 48.38 27.60 -2.71
C CYS A 599 46.89 27.23 -2.69
N GLU A 600 46.49 26.37 -3.61
CA GLU A 600 45.13 25.88 -3.79
C GLU A 600 45.15 24.45 -4.31
N ALA A 601 44.32 23.56 -3.76
CA ALA A 601 44.31 22.15 -4.12
C ALA A 601 42.96 21.75 -4.74
N LYS A 602 42.96 21.48 -6.04
CA LYS A 602 41.77 21.17 -6.84
C LYS A 602 41.66 19.68 -7.16
N LEU A 603 40.45 19.16 -7.15
CA LEU A 603 40.08 17.86 -7.66
C LEU A 603 40.02 17.89 -9.20
N THR A 604 40.70 16.96 -9.85
CA THR A 604 40.83 16.80 -11.31
C THR A 604 40.85 15.32 -11.69
N ASP A 605 40.84 15.02 -13.00
CA ASP A 605 40.92 13.66 -13.55
C ASP A 605 39.87 12.68 -12.96
N ILE A 606 38.63 13.17 -12.81
CA ILE A 606 37.50 12.37 -12.31
C ILE A 606 37.06 11.38 -13.40
N PRO A 607 36.71 10.11 -13.07
CA PRO A 607 36.29 9.13 -14.07
C PRO A 607 35.08 9.59 -14.90
N GLU A 608 35.17 9.48 -16.23
CA GLU A 608 34.11 9.88 -17.17
C GLU A 608 32.79 9.08 -17.01
N GLU A 609 32.85 7.92 -16.36
CA GLU A 609 31.66 7.09 -16.11
C GLU A 609 30.71 7.67 -15.04
N LEU A 610 31.16 8.66 -14.28
CA LEU A 610 30.35 9.38 -13.29
C LEU A 610 29.65 10.59 -13.92
N ASP A 611 28.42 10.88 -13.47
CA ASP A 611 27.66 12.04 -13.95
C ASP A 611 28.06 13.33 -13.20
N VAL A 612 29.34 13.70 -13.28
CA VAL A 612 29.85 14.89 -12.60
C VAL A 612 29.70 16.11 -13.50
N ASP A 613 28.93 17.10 -13.05
CA ASP A 613 29.00 18.43 -13.64
C ASP A 613 30.29 19.11 -13.17
N LEU A 614 31.25 19.29 -14.08
CA LEU A 614 32.51 19.97 -13.80
C LEU A 614 32.29 21.39 -13.25
N LYS A 615 31.18 22.04 -13.59
CA LYS A 615 30.81 23.36 -13.03
C LYS A 615 30.47 23.30 -11.56
N CYS A 616 30.15 22.13 -11.00
CA CYS A 616 29.84 21.89 -9.58
C CYS A 616 31.03 21.24 -8.83
N THR A 617 32.24 21.34 -9.39
CA THR A 617 33.47 20.90 -8.73
C THR A 617 34.30 22.08 -8.24
N ASN A 618 35.11 21.85 -7.21
CA ASN A 618 36.05 22.81 -6.64
C ASN A 618 35.42 24.14 -6.22
N LYS A 619 34.26 24.11 -5.58
CA LYS A 619 33.56 25.30 -5.09
C LYS A 619 33.93 25.65 -3.66
N GLU A 620 33.86 26.92 -3.30
CA GLU A 620 34.24 27.38 -1.95
C GLU A 620 33.15 27.11 -0.91
N SER A 621 31.92 26.83 -1.36
CA SER A 621 30.77 26.58 -0.50
C SER A 621 30.02 25.31 -0.91
N PRO A 622 29.45 24.54 0.05
CA PRO A 622 28.57 23.41 -0.24
C PRO A 622 27.29 23.79 -1.01
N GLU A 623 26.84 25.04 -0.87
CA GLU A 623 25.68 25.58 -1.57
C GLU A 623 25.93 25.66 -3.08
N GLU A 624 27.12 26.09 -3.48
CA GLU A 624 27.52 26.23 -4.89
C GLU A 624 27.66 24.89 -5.63
N VAL A 625 27.86 23.78 -4.91
CA VAL A 625 27.84 22.43 -5.51
C VAL A 625 26.43 21.84 -5.63
N GLY A 626 25.38 22.59 -5.25
CA GLY A 626 23.99 22.18 -5.35
C GLY A 626 23.58 21.14 -4.31
N SER A 627 24.24 21.11 -3.14
CA SER A 627 23.91 20.15 -2.09
C SER A 627 22.73 20.62 -1.22
N PRO A 628 21.66 19.83 -1.04
CA PRO A 628 20.60 20.12 -0.07
C PRO A 628 21.10 20.06 1.39
N LEU A 629 22.29 19.48 1.63
CA LEU A 629 22.95 19.44 2.95
C LEU A 629 23.72 20.73 3.28
N ALA A 630 23.79 21.68 2.36
CA ALA A 630 24.59 22.88 2.52
C ALA A 630 24.33 23.66 3.83
N PRO A 631 23.08 23.83 4.31
CA PRO A 631 22.81 24.52 5.58
C PRO A 631 23.36 23.81 6.82
N ALA A 632 23.45 22.47 6.80
CA ALA A 632 23.95 21.67 7.92
C ALA A 632 25.49 21.61 7.92
N TRP A 633 26.11 21.68 6.75
CA TRP A 633 27.57 21.61 6.59
C TRP A 633 28.22 22.98 6.77
N SER A 634 27.56 24.07 6.39
CA SER A 634 28.05 25.43 6.63
C SER A 634 28.22 25.76 8.13
N LEU A 635 27.47 25.10 9.02
CA LEU A 635 27.62 25.21 10.49
C LEU A 635 28.77 24.39 11.08
N SER A 636 29.26 23.37 10.37
CA SER A 636 30.25 22.41 10.87
C SER A 636 31.59 22.44 10.12
N CYS A 637 31.70 23.19 9.02
CA CYS A 637 32.90 23.17 8.20
C CYS A 637 33.91 24.28 8.53
N PRO A 638 35.23 23.98 8.58
CA PRO A 638 36.26 24.97 8.78
C PRO A 638 36.39 25.93 7.59
N SER A 639 36.74 27.19 7.87
CA SER A 639 37.02 28.20 6.85
C SER A 639 38.13 27.75 5.90
N ARG A 640 37.84 27.77 4.58
CA ARG A 640 38.71 27.44 3.41
C ARG A 640 38.80 25.96 2.98
N CYS A 641 37.68 25.36 2.57
CA CYS A 641 37.68 24.08 1.85
C CYS A 641 37.16 24.27 0.41
N LEU A 642 37.60 23.43 -0.53
CA LEU A 642 36.97 23.30 -1.85
C LEU A 642 36.15 22.02 -1.91
N TYR A 643 34.92 22.09 -2.38
CA TYR A 643 33.96 20.98 -2.43
C TYR A 643 33.72 20.54 -3.88
N SER A 644 33.60 19.23 -4.08
CA SER A 644 33.22 18.63 -5.35
C SER A 644 32.19 17.54 -5.13
N ARG A 645 31.05 17.66 -5.81
CA ARG A 645 29.92 16.72 -5.70
C ARG A 645 30.01 15.67 -6.80
N LEU A 646 30.20 14.41 -6.41
CA LEU A 646 30.24 13.27 -7.33
C LEU A 646 28.90 12.54 -7.32
N CYS A 647 28.27 12.47 -8.50
CA CYS A 647 27.00 11.79 -8.72
C CYS A 647 27.20 10.51 -9.54
N GLY A 648 26.24 9.61 -9.48
CA GLY A 648 26.27 8.41 -10.32
C GLY A 648 27.24 7.34 -9.84
N LEU A 649 27.54 7.25 -8.54
CA LEU A 649 28.48 6.24 -8.01
C LEU A 649 28.09 4.80 -8.35
N GLN A 650 26.80 4.52 -8.59
CA GLN A 650 26.33 3.21 -9.04
C GLN A 650 26.89 2.81 -10.41
N LYS A 651 27.34 3.76 -11.23
CA LYS A 651 27.89 3.54 -12.57
C LYS A 651 29.36 3.12 -12.55
N LEU A 652 30.03 3.32 -11.41
CA LEU A 652 31.47 3.10 -11.27
C LEU A 652 31.84 1.61 -11.44
N ARG A 653 32.60 1.30 -12.49
CA ARG A 653 32.99 -0.08 -12.82
C ARG A 653 34.26 -0.49 -12.11
N ARG A 654 35.22 0.44 -11.99
CA ARG A 654 36.54 0.22 -11.38
C ARG A 654 36.60 0.90 -10.01
N GLU A 655 37.79 1.01 -9.44
CA GLU A 655 37.98 1.83 -8.25
C GLU A 655 37.88 3.31 -8.61
N LEU A 656 37.39 4.12 -7.67
CA LEU A 656 37.35 5.57 -7.81
C LEU A 656 38.77 6.09 -7.62
N ALA A 657 39.38 6.46 -8.75
CA ALA A 657 40.67 7.13 -8.81
C ALA A 657 40.49 8.54 -9.40
N PHE A 658 41.12 9.53 -8.79
CA PHE A 658 41.13 10.93 -9.21
C PHE A 658 42.45 11.60 -8.82
N THR A 659 42.70 12.81 -9.34
CA THR A 659 43.94 13.54 -9.09
C THR A 659 43.68 14.80 -8.26
N ILE A 660 44.46 15.00 -7.19
CA ILE A 660 44.55 16.29 -6.52
C ILE A 660 45.69 17.09 -7.16
N CYS A 661 45.31 18.20 -7.78
CA CYS A 661 46.19 19.15 -8.43
C CYS A 661 46.43 20.33 -7.49
N LEU A 662 47.66 20.46 -6.98
CA LEU A 662 48.09 21.56 -6.14
C LEU A 662 48.73 22.64 -7.02
N GLN A 663 48.10 23.82 -7.07
CA GLN A 663 48.65 25.01 -7.70
C GLN A 663 49.17 25.95 -6.61
N TYR A 664 50.44 26.35 -6.69
CA TYR A 664 51.07 27.17 -5.67
C TYR A 664 52.11 28.13 -6.24
N ARG A 665 52.44 29.17 -5.47
CA ARG A 665 53.38 30.22 -5.88
C ARG A 665 54.34 30.56 -4.75
N TYR A 666 55.63 30.55 -5.03
CA TYR A 666 56.67 30.97 -4.09
C TYR A 666 56.67 32.49 -3.87
N ARG A 667 57.09 32.94 -2.69
CA ARG A 667 57.32 34.37 -2.42
C ARG A 667 58.43 34.89 -3.34
N GLY A 668 58.10 35.89 -4.16
CA GLY A 668 59.05 36.51 -5.09
C GLY A 668 59.06 35.90 -6.50
N MET A 669 58.19 34.91 -6.78
CA MET A 669 57.93 34.42 -8.13
C MET A 669 56.54 34.84 -8.58
N ASP A 670 56.39 35.16 -9.87
CA ASP A 670 55.09 35.52 -10.46
C ASP A 670 54.33 34.31 -10.99
N ASP A 671 55.05 33.28 -11.46
CA ASP A 671 54.46 32.07 -12.04
C ASP A 671 53.96 31.07 -10.99
N PHE A 672 52.85 30.39 -11.32
CA PHE A 672 52.34 29.27 -10.54
C PHE A 672 53.04 27.97 -10.93
N VAL A 673 53.37 27.16 -9.92
CA VAL A 673 53.86 25.79 -10.08
C VAL A 673 52.71 24.83 -9.79
N GLU A 674 52.69 23.70 -10.49
CA GLU A 674 51.66 22.67 -10.37
C GLU A 674 52.29 21.33 -9.98
N GLU A 675 51.77 20.72 -8.90
CA GLU A 675 52.08 19.35 -8.52
C GLU A 675 50.80 18.50 -8.52
N ARG A 676 50.90 17.24 -8.92
CA ARG A 676 49.76 16.33 -9.04
C ARG A 676 49.97 15.06 -8.25
N ARG A 677 48.95 14.65 -7.48
CA ARG A 677 48.91 13.34 -6.84
C ARG A 677 47.60 12.61 -7.12
N THR A 678 47.72 11.43 -7.72
CA THR A 678 46.58 10.53 -7.94
C THR A 678 46.26 9.76 -6.65
N VAL A 679 44.97 9.66 -6.34
CA VAL A 679 44.42 8.99 -5.17
C VAL A 679 43.39 7.96 -5.63
N SER A 680 43.54 6.70 -5.19
CA SER A 680 42.46 5.69 -5.28
C SER A 680 41.83 5.48 -3.91
N VAL A 681 40.49 5.48 -3.86
CA VAL A 681 39.70 5.24 -2.65
C VAL A 681 38.88 3.94 -2.71
N GLY A 682 39.21 3.05 -3.66
CA GLY A 682 38.44 1.83 -3.89
C GLY A 682 37.05 2.14 -4.42
N LYS A 683 36.06 1.29 -4.13
CA LYS A 683 34.65 1.55 -4.45
C LYS A 683 33.97 2.17 -3.23
N PRO A 684 33.51 3.43 -3.25
CA PRO A 684 32.80 4.03 -2.12
C PRO A 684 31.30 3.73 -2.18
N LEU A 685 30.65 3.72 -1.00
CA LEU A 685 29.18 3.65 -0.87
C LEU A 685 28.53 2.54 -1.73
N ILE A 686 27.48 2.86 -2.50
CA ILE A 686 26.72 1.91 -3.31
C ILE A 686 27.57 1.21 -4.38
N ALA A 687 28.67 1.82 -4.83
CA ALA A 687 29.55 1.23 -5.85
C ALA A 687 30.11 -0.13 -5.41
N LYS A 688 30.19 -0.39 -4.10
CA LYS A 688 30.62 -1.69 -3.54
C LYS A 688 29.68 -2.84 -3.89
N LEU A 689 28.40 -2.56 -4.15
CA LEU A 689 27.40 -3.58 -4.47
C LEU A 689 27.45 -4.05 -5.93
N ASN A 690 28.23 -3.38 -6.79
CA ASN A 690 28.29 -3.69 -8.23
C ASN A 690 26.90 -3.85 -8.87
N LEU A 691 26.04 -2.84 -8.70
CA LEU A 691 24.74 -2.78 -9.37
C LEU A 691 24.98 -2.84 -10.89
N ARG A 692 24.75 -3.99 -11.52
CA ARG A 692 25.00 -4.27 -12.94
C ARG A 692 23.71 -4.61 -13.67
#